data_AF-A0A1I7TXL1-F1
#
_entry.id   AF-A0A1I7TXL1-F1
#
_cell.length_a   1.000
_cell.length_b   1.000
_cell.length_c   1.000
_cell.angle_alpha   90.00
_cell.angle_beta   90.00
_cell.angle_gamma   90.00
#
_symmetry.space_group_name_H-M   'P 1'
#
loop_
_entity.id
_entity.type
_entity.pdbx_description
1 polymer ?
#
loop_
_entity_poly.entity_id
_entity_poly.type
_entity_poly.pdbx_seq_one_letter_code
_entity_poly.pdbx_strand_id
1 'polypeptide(L)'
;MSPDDKGTPDYIEWSEEAAHYIADFLSGRNLHEYRTQDVKRREEHDENYQKYVRKEEKRIGNFGPKKYREDHPNKQSKCDSQFVNNLHTYRTCDGGSGYHAEQKHYAVDFVLDKNAADLPKWTTDLKKLKVFSKNKAINHWMNEQCEEGKLGIRRAFSCINLSADSLGFEDPSIRLKRTTVDFNLSLISIDPTFLSELYGLDASRVFYGIANGLSHLIARVNSENYKRGEIKISKVLCGTSKGFAYVIPEAFNKKKALLDFTSEYERFLLIKQERLRNQSFEEKNIFKQYVNVALYLKEFEDDKTQYRRARHIFQVPSKCYPPIDLYLELDTGELRVVQRTTKTVTMLARSFSHAPMAIVEVRFCGAKSQEEVIKHIESIRNTGKAMISSVDEFDRLAYFPSHYRENPFKKWSTTETLELKTYKQHLEPRLTTLFCEDPDCRGMCSTDVYFKKPKPIASIAPALEKLTELRNQFTSEAVMRQTPKNMQLSGYIVPVTDAHQSERTPDHYARLKFLSGFGGTKGTAIITSEKAVLWTDNQHFKLAQREMDMAYWTVKNYEEKETETMSDWIAQNIPSGSVIGFDPTLITITFYTEVASQLKYLEIKLAPLHTNLVDNMWKDRPYRRGDVVQVMGLGECGRSAMTKIDDLRRQLAARNCTATVVSSLDDVMWLLNIRGNDLEFSPLAYSYLFLTMREVHLFIDLEKLDIIAQTHLTQAVVKYHSYRNFFSYLTNWWEKNQRYHQLILLTTDTSYSIASVFPKNYIIEESVVQKVKSRKNLMELGGMRASNIRHSVAIVEFLHWIEQETSAGRVYTETQLIQKIEEFKSSDMTYAGPSVPTLFSSGENSSDLKHKPESSHTVIDMQKFLLQSGGQYKNGSTLATRTFWELDATEEFICNYTSVLKCHVQVASSRFPNQLTQGYRLDVLARQALWNIGLDYDHDPGHSVGHYLKVREMPGNETSAVNDVISAGQVITIEPGFFKRGEYGIQIGNCYETRTDPSRETTFLEFTPLTLIPFQTSIISKNLLTPEEILWINKYHYRVFAEIGSILRDENKLDAWKWLQDACLPI
;
A
#
# COMPACT_ATOMS: atom_id res chain seq x y z
N MET A 1 -32.73 46.60 28.98
CA MET A 1 -33.90 45.76 29.31
C MET A 1 -33.59 44.34 28.88
N SER A 2 -34.18 43.40 29.59
CA SER A 2 -34.02 41.94 29.51
C SER A 2 -34.57 41.35 28.19
N PRO A 3 -34.72 40.03 28.06
CA PRO A 3 -33.97 39.15 27.18
C PRO A 3 -34.91 38.53 26.12
N ASP A 4 -34.47 37.45 25.48
CA ASP A 4 -35.26 36.51 24.68
C ASP A 4 -35.47 37.01 23.23
N ASP A 5 -35.07 36.30 22.18
CA ASP A 5 -35.30 34.88 21.96
C ASP A 5 -34.26 34.25 21.01
N LYS A 6 -34.04 32.94 21.21
CA LYS A 6 -33.10 32.09 20.47
C LYS A 6 -33.64 31.74 19.08
N GLY A 7 -32.75 31.42 18.14
CA GLY A 7 -33.14 30.76 16.89
C GLY A 7 -32.03 30.61 15.85
N THR A 8 -31.11 29.67 16.09
CA THR A 8 -30.32 28.98 15.04
C THR A 8 -31.24 28.20 14.09
N PRO A 9 -31.00 28.17 12.77
CA PRO A 9 -31.67 27.24 11.86
C PRO A 9 -30.95 25.88 11.83
N ASP A 10 -31.71 24.83 12.14
CA ASP A 10 -31.44 23.43 11.82
C ASP A 10 -31.48 23.23 10.28
N TYR A 11 -30.53 22.50 9.69
CA TYR A 11 -30.61 21.05 9.45
C TYR A 11 -31.98 20.58 8.91
N ILE A 12 -31.97 20.15 7.64
CA ILE A 12 -33.07 19.53 6.88
C ILE A 12 -34.22 20.50 6.57
N GLU A 13 -34.37 20.88 5.30
CA GLU A 13 -35.61 21.51 4.83
C GLU A 13 -36.78 20.54 5.04
N TRP A 14 -37.71 20.95 5.89
CA TRP A 14 -38.95 20.27 6.24
C TRP A 14 -39.71 19.81 4.99
N SER A 15 -39.77 18.51 4.72
CA SER A 15 -40.89 17.91 3.99
C SER A 15 -41.97 17.48 4.97
N GLU A 16 -43.24 17.50 4.56
CA GLU A 16 -44.35 16.97 5.39
C GLU A 16 -44.09 15.51 5.83
N GLU A 17 -43.34 14.74 5.04
CA GLU A 17 -42.89 13.39 5.38
C GLU A 17 -41.85 13.39 6.51
N ALA A 18 -40.91 14.35 6.53
CA ALA A 18 -39.95 14.52 7.62
C ALA A 18 -40.64 14.98 8.91
N ALA A 19 -41.64 15.85 8.81
CA ALA A 19 -42.46 16.28 9.94
C ALA A 19 -43.28 15.14 10.53
N HIS A 20 -43.84 14.25 9.70
CA HIS A 20 -44.55 13.05 10.15
C HIS A 20 -43.60 12.07 10.84
N TYR A 21 -42.42 11.84 10.26
CA TYR A 21 -41.40 10.96 10.84
C TYR A 21 -40.86 11.49 12.17
N ILE A 22 -40.61 12.80 12.27
CA ILE A 22 -40.12 13.45 13.49
C ILE A 22 -41.23 13.52 14.54
N ALA A 23 -42.48 13.79 14.16
CA ALA A 23 -43.62 13.76 15.06
C ALA A 23 -43.87 12.35 15.63
N ASP A 24 -43.78 11.29 14.81
CA ASP A 24 -43.85 9.91 15.29
C ASP A 24 -42.66 9.57 16.19
N PHE A 25 -41.45 10.00 15.81
CA PHE A 25 -40.20 9.74 16.54
C PHE A 25 -40.13 10.48 17.89
N LEU A 26 -40.69 11.69 17.98
CA LEU A 26 -40.70 12.55 19.17
C LEU A 26 -42.01 12.47 19.96
N SER A 27 -43.05 11.80 19.43
CA SER A 27 -44.28 11.56 20.16
C SER A 27 -43.96 10.86 21.49
N GLY A 28 -44.22 11.58 22.59
CA GLY A 28 -43.98 11.10 23.95
C GLY A 28 -42.61 11.39 24.58
N ARG A 29 -41.72 12.22 23.99
CA ARG A 29 -40.36 12.46 24.54
C ARG A 29 -40.01 13.95 24.72
N ASN A 30 -39.89 14.39 25.98
CA ASN A 30 -39.56 15.78 26.36
C ASN A 30 -38.04 15.99 26.60
N LEU A 31 -37.38 16.89 25.85
CA LEU A 31 -35.99 17.31 26.08
C LEU A 31 -35.88 18.83 26.30
N HIS A 32 -35.13 19.25 27.32
CA HIS A 32 -34.85 20.65 27.71
C HIS A 32 -33.38 21.01 27.48
N GLU A 33 -33.09 22.27 27.11
CA GLU A 33 -31.74 22.77 26.81
C GLU A 33 -31.05 23.40 28.05
N TYR A 34 -29.99 22.77 28.54
CA TYR A 34 -29.42 22.99 29.90
C TYR A 34 -28.35 24.10 30.03
N ARG A 35 -27.89 24.73 28.94
CA ARG A 35 -26.67 25.56 28.97
C ARG A 35 -26.80 26.92 29.66
N THR A 36 -27.99 27.54 29.64
CA THR A 36 -28.14 28.95 30.07
C THR A 36 -28.36 29.10 31.59
N GLN A 37 -28.92 28.07 32.25
CA GLN A 37 -29.13 28.08 33.70
C GLN A 37 -27.84 27.86 34.50
N ASP A 38 -26.91 27.07 33.98
CA ASP A 38 -25.65 26.76 34.68
C ASP A 38 -24.65 27.92 34.68
N VAL A 39 -24.65 28.76 33.63
CA VAL A 39 -23.81 29.96 33.59
C VAL A 39 -24.25 30.96 34.66
N LYS A 40 -25.56 31.22 34.78
CA LYS A 40 -26.11 32.12 35.81
C LYS A 40 -25.86 31.63 37.23
N ARG A 41 -26.00 30.33 37.49
CA ARG A 41 -25.72 29.75 38.82
C ARG A 41 -24.26 29.88 39.22
N ARG A 42 -23.33 29.86 38.26
CA ARG A 42 -21.89 30.05 38.50
C ARG A 42 -21.57 31.48 38.93
N GLU A 43 -22.13 32.45 38.22
CA GLU A 43 -21.94 33.88 38.52
C GLU A 43 -22.52 34.26 39.88
N GLU A 44 -23.71 33.77 40.22
CA GLU A 44 -24.33 34.00 41.54
C GLU A 44 -23.55 33.36 42.70
N HIS A 45 -22.95 32.20 42.46
CA HIS A 45 -22.15 31.51 43.47
C HIS A 45 -20.83 32.25 43.76
N ASP A 46 -20.14 32.72 42.71
CA ASP A 46 -18.86 33.41 42.85
C ASP A 46 -19.02 34.81 43.49
N GLU A 47 -20.12 35.52 43.20
CA GLU A 47 -20.44 36.76 43.90
C GLU A 47 -20.70 36.57 45.40
N ASN A 48 -21.41 35.51 45.77
CA ASN A 48 -21.71 35.21 47.18
C ASN A 48 -20.45 34.79 47.95
N TYR A 49 -19.52 34.10 47.29
CA TYR A 49 -18.21 33.77 47.86
C TYR A 49 -17.37 35.03 48.12
N GLN A 50 -17.30 35.96 47.17
CA GLN A 50 -16.59 37.24 47.34
C GLN A 50 -17.18 38.11 48.46
N LYS A 51 -18.50 38.11 48.62
CA LYS A 51 -19.17 38.79 49.75
C LYS A 51 -18.81 38.18 51.10
N TYR A 52 -18.62 36.86 51.16
CA TYR A 52 -18.22 36.15 52.37
C TYR A 52 -16.76 36.45 52.76
N VAL A 53 -15.85 36.46 51.79
CA VAL A 53 -14.42 36.80 51.99
C VAL A 53 -14.28 38.22 52.53
N ARG A 54 -14.98 39.21 51.94
CA ARG A 54 -14.96 40.61 52.43
C ARG A 54 -15.55 40.77 53.85
N LYS A 55 -16.44 39.87 54.28
CA LYS A 55 -17.02 39.85 55.63
C LYS A 55 -16.05 39.26 56.67
N GLU A 56 -15.24 38.28 56.27
CA GLU A 56 -14.18 37.66 57.08
C GLU A 56 -12.96 38.59 57.24
N GLU A 57 -12.56 39.32 56.19
CA GLU A 57 -11.45 40.29 56.25
C GLU A 57 -11.68 41.43 57.27
N LYS A 58 -12.95 41.80 57.53
CA LYS A 58 -13.30 42.77 58.58
C LYS A 58 -13.26 42.21 60.00
N ARG A 59 -13.15 40.88 60.17
CA ARG A 59 -13.32 40.19 61.44
C ARG A 59 -12.02 39.68 62.07
N ILE A 60 -10.91 39.62 61.33
CA ILE A 60 -9.66 39.03 61.79
C ILE A 60 -8.49 40.00 61.57
N GLY A 61 -7.99 40.57 62.66
CA GLY A 61 -6.72 41.30 62.64
C GLY A 61 -5.53 40.36 62.38
N ASN A 62 -4.63 40.81 61.51
CA ASN A 62 -3.27 40.29 61.22
C ASN A 62 -3.09 38.82 60.78
N PHE A 63 -4.14 38.08 60.45
CA PHE A 63 -4.00 36.81 59.72
C PHE A 63 -4.87 36.84 58.46
N GLY A 64 -4.27 36.54 57.30
CA GLY A 64 -4.94 36.60 56.00
C GLY A 64 -6.17 35.69 55.88
N PRO A 65 -7.04 35.91 54.87
CA PRO A 65 -8.32 35.22 54.76
C PRO A 65 -8.14 33.69 54.60
N LYS A 66 -8.91 32.90 55.34
CA LYS A 66 -8.92 31.44 55.22
C LYS A 66 -9.59 31.03 53.89
N LYS A 67 -8.87 30.34 53.01
CA LYS A 67 -9.44 29.71 51.80
C LYS A 67 -10.45 28.63 52.22
N TYR A 68 -11.72 28.81 51.85
CA TYR A 68 -12.82 27.92 52.27
C TYR A 68 -13.11 26.79 51.28
N ARG A 69 -12.61 26.90 50.05
CA ARG A 69 -12.75 25.88 49.00
C ARG A 69 -11.50 25.87 48.13
N GLU A 70 -11.03 24.68 47.82
CA GLU A 70 -9.95 24.45 46.84
C GLU A 70 -10.42 23.36 45.86
N ASP A 71 -10.33 23.67 44.57
CA ASP A 71 -10.78 22.79 43.50
C ASP A 71 -9.58 22.01 42.96
N HIS A 72 -9.65 20.68 43.01
CA HIS A 72 -8.66 19.79 42.45
C HIS A 72 -9.22 19.09 41.20
N PRO A 73 -8.88 19.56 39.99
CA PRO A 73 -9.31 18.92 38.77
C PRO A 73 -8.61 17.57 38.59
N ASN A 74 -9.38 16.48 38.40
CA ASN A 74 -8.82 15.16 38.12
C ASN A 74 -8.31 15.10 36.67
N LYS A 75 -6.99 15.28 36.49
CA LYS A 75 -6.34 15.33 35.17
C LYS A 75 -6.30 13.99 34.42
N GLN A 76 -6.75 12.88 35.04
CA GLN A 76 -6.73 11.55 34.44
C GLN A 76 -8.13 11.04 34.03
N SER A 77 -9.20 11.77 34.37
CA SER A 77 -10.55 11.46 33.89
C SER A 77 -10.69 11.85 32.41
N LYS A 78 -11.20 10.92 31.58
CA LYS A 78 -11.61 11.19 30.18
C LYS A 78 -13.13 11.42 30.05
N CYS A 79 -13.80 11.81 31.14
CA CYS A 79 -15.23 12.09 31.14
C CYS A 79 -15.48 13.59 30.87
N ASP A 80 -16.31 13.89 29.87
CA ASP A 80 -16.61 15.26 29.44
C ASP A 80 -17.72 15.93 30.28
N SER A 81 -18.26 15.24 31.29
CA SER A 81 -19.24 15.81 32.22
C SER A 81 -18.58 16.79 33.18
N GLN A 82 -18.99 18.05 33.12
CA GLN A 82 -18.35 19.19 33.79
C GLN A 82 -18.37 19.11 35.34
N PHE A 83 -19.17 18.23 35.93
CA PHE A 83 -19.31 18.07 37.39
C PHE A 83 -18.64 16.81 37.96
N VAL A 84 -18.17 15.88 37.12
CA VAL A 84 -17.44 14.68 37.60
C VAL A 84 -15.95 14.97 37.80
N ASN A 85 -15.44 16.09 37.26
CA ASN A 85 -14.01 16.37 37.21
C ASN A 85 -13.45 17.23 38.34
N ASN A 86 -14.25 17.67 39.33
CA ASN A 86 -13.76 18.53 40.41
C ASN A 86 -13.86 17.84 41.78
N LEU A 87 -12.71 17.61 42.42
CA LEU A 87 -12.63 17.34 43.85
C LEU A 87 -12.74 18.68 44.59
N HIS A 88 -13.68 18.78 45.53
CA HIS A 88 -13.76 19.92 46.45
C HIS A 88 -13.31 19.49 47.83
N THR A 89 -12.37 20.22 48.41
CA THR A 89 -12.00 20.09 49.83
C THR A 89 -12.66 21.23 50.61
N TYR A 90 -13.53 20.87 51.55
CA TYR A 90 -14.12 21.82 52.51
C TYR A 90 -13.38 21.70 53.83
N ARG A 91 -12.99 22.83 54.44
CA ARG A 91 -12.53 22.85 55.83
C ARG A 91 -13.71 23.20 56.71
N THR A 92 -14.29 22.22 57.40
CA THR A 92 -15.34 22.50 58.38
C THR A 92 -14.75 23.23 59.58
N CYS A 93 -15.50 24.23 60.05
CA CYS A 93 -15.26 24.97 61.27
C CYS A 93 -16.28 24.49 62.31
N ASP A 94 -16.04 23.32 62.87
CA ASP A 94 -16.73 22.81 64.03
C ASP A 94 -15.84 23.05 65.26
N GLY A 95 -16.25 24.05 66.04
CA GLY A 95 -15.56 24.47 67.24
C GLY A 95 -15.50 23.37 68.29
N GLY A 96 -14.29 23.08 68.76
CA GLY A 96 -14.05 22.29 69.97
C GLY A 96 -13.15 21.09 69.75
N SER A 97 -11.93 21.18 70.29
CA SER A 97 -10.96 20.11 70.60
C SER A 97 -10.34 19.30 69.45
N GLY A 98 -9.09 19.64 69.14
CA GLY A 98 -8.02 18.66 68.84
C GLY A 98 -7.98 18.11 67.41
N TYR A 99 -7.03 18.61 66.63
CA TYR A 99 -6.64 18.17 65.28
C TYR A 99 -6.77 16.65 65.03
N HIS A 100 -7.37 16.24 63.90
CA HIS A 100 -6.69 15.53 62.80
C HIS A 100 -7.65 15.09 61.66
N ALA A 101 -7.12 15.21 60.44
CA ALA A 101 -7.49 14.57 59.17
C ALA A 101 -8.53 15.25 58.24
N GLU A 102 -8.06 15.53 57.02
CA GLU A 102 -8.82 15.89 55.83
C GLU A 102 -9.91 14.85 55.52
N GLN A 103 -11.18 15.18 55.76
CA GLN A 103 -12.27 14.36 55.22
C GLN A 103 -12.57 14.78 53.77
N LYS A 104 -12.20 13.92 52.82
CA LYS A 104 -12.58 14.02 51.41
C LYS A 104 -14.01 13.51 51.25
N HIS A 105 -14.95 14.37 50.87
CA HIS A 105 -16.30 13.95 50.50
C HIS A 105 -16.38 13.68 48.99
N TYR A 106 -17.09 12.63 48.60
CA TYR A 106 -17.41 12.32 47.20
C TYR A 106 -18.91 12.61 46.98
N ALA A 107 -19.26 13.38 45.95
CA ALA A 107 -20.64 13.51 45.49
C ALA A 107 -20.78 12.80 44.13
N VAL A 108 -21.83 11.99 43.98
CA VAL A 108 -22.21 11.37 42.70
C VAL A 108 -23.68 11.66 42.50
N ASP A 109 -24.04 12.33 41.40
CA ASP A 109 -25.44 12.65 41.09
C ASP A 109 -26.14 11.46 40.40
N PHE A 110 -27.38 11.16 40.83
CA PHE A 110 -28.24 10.13 40.23
C PHE A 110 -29.41 10.76 39.46
N VAL A 111 -29.79 10.17 38.32
CA VAL A 111 -30.94 10.62 37.52
C VAL A 111 -32.11 9.65 37.73
N LEU A 112 -33.20 10.15 38.31
CA LEU A 112 -34.46 9.42 38.49
C LEU A 112 -35.31 9.50 37.21
N ASP A 113 -35.85 8.37 36.76
CA ASP A 113 -36.76 8.31 35.62
C ASP A 113 -38.14 8.86 36.01
N LYS A 114 -38.76 9.68 35.14
CA LYS A 114 -39.97 10.47 35.46
C LYS A 114 -41.21 9.63 35.77
N ASN A 115 -41.19 8.34 35.43
CA ASN A 115 -42.31 7.41 35.61
C ASN A 115 -42.16 6.48 36.83
N ALA A 116 -41.19 6.71 37.71
CA ALA A 116 -41.07 5.95 38.95
C ALA A 116 -42.24 6.29 39.90
N ALA A 117 -43.16 5.35 40.10
CA ALA A 117 -44.47 5.54 40.73
C ALA A 117 -44.47 5.98 42.21
N ASP A 118 -43.35 6.37 42.81
CA ASP A 118 -43.26 6.72 44.24
C ASP A 118 -42.08 7.67 44.58
N LEU A 119 -41.97 8.77 43.83
CA LEU A 119 -40.89 9.78 43.97
C LEU A 119 -40.64 10.24 45.43
N PRO A 120 -41.66 10.51 46.28
CA PRO A 120 -41.44 10.93 47.66
C PRO A 120 -40.80 9.86 48.55
N LYS A 121 -41.14 8.58 48.32
CA LYS A 121 -40.57 7.44 49.06
C LYS A 121 -39.10 7.24 48.71
N TRP A 122 -38.76 7.26 47.42
CA TRP A 122 -37.37 7.22 46.94
C TRP A 122 -36.53 8.40 47.46
N THR A 123 -37.09 9.61 47.44
CA THR A 123 -36.39 10.80 47.95
C THR A 123 -36.16 10.70 49.46
N THR A 124 -37.07 10.07 50.20
CA THR A 124 -36.95 9.86 51.65
C THR A 124 -35.91 8.79 51.98
N ASP A 125 -35.87 7.69 51.21
CA ASP A 125 -34.88 6.62 51.42
C ASP A 125 -33.47 7.05 50.97
N LEU A 126 -33.34 7.85 49.90
CA LEU A 126 -32.09 8.50 49.51
C LEU A 126 -31.59 9.50 50.56
N LYS A 127 -32.50 10.22 51.23
CA LYS A 127 -32.12 11.10 52.35
C LYS A 127 -31.67 10.33 53.60
N LYS A 128 -32.11 9.08 53.80
CA LYS A 128 -31.61 8.21 54.89
C LYS A 128 -30.20 7.67 54.60
N LEU A 129 -29.81 7.54 53.32
CA LEU A 129 -28.44 7.13 52.94
C LEU A 129 -27.36 8.12 53.39
N LYS A 130 -27.72 9.39 53.65
CA LYS A 130 -26.82 10.41 54.22
C LYS A 130 -26.20 10.04 55.58
N VAL A 131 -26.78 9.08 56.32
CA VAL A 131 -26.28 8.64 57.64
C VAL A 131 -25.26 7.49 57.52
N PHE A 132 -25.11 6.87 56.35
CA PHE A 132 -24.16 5.77 56.16
C PHE A 132 -22.83 6.28 55.59
N SER A 133 -21.88 6.53 56.48
CA SER A 133 -20.54 7.02 56.15
C SER A 133 -19.62 6.00 55.44
N LYS A 134 -20.13 4.84 54.99
CA LYS A 134 -19.31 3.76 54.40
C LYS A 134 -19.90 3.25 53.07
N ASN A 135 -19.09 3.34 52.01
CA ASN A 135 -19.37 2.94 50.62
C ASN A 135 -19.98 1.53 50.46
N LYS A 136 -19.67 0.57 51.36
CA LYS A 136 -20.23 -0.80 51.30
C LYS A 136 -21.75 -0.86 51.54
N ALA A 137 -22.30 0.02 52.38
CA ALA A 137 -23.73 0.02 52.70
C ALA A 137 -24.59 0.57 51.56
N ILE A 138 -24.08 1.58 50.84
CA ILE A 138 -24.74 2.18 49.67
C ILE A 138 -24.77 1.16 48.51
N ASN A 139 -23.68 0.40 48.32
CA ASN A 139 -23.59 -0.63 47.28
C ASN A 139 -24.46 -1.85 47.58
N HIS A 140 -24.60 -2.25 48.86
CA HIS A 140 -25.49 -3.34 49.25
C HIS A 140 -26.96 -2.95 49.03
N TRP A 141 -27.34 -1.72 49.41
CA TRP A 141 -28.69 -1.19 49.16
C TRP A 141 -29.01 -1.11 47.65
N MET A 142 -28.07 -0.65 46.80
CA MET A 142 -28.28 -0.63 45.35
C MET A 142 -28.44 -2.03 44.73
N ASN A 143 -27.70 -3.03 45.22
CA ASN A 143 -27.83 -4.40 44.73
C ASN A 143 -29.15 -5.05 45.17
N GLU A 144 -29.60 -4.85 46.41
CA GLU A 144 -30.91 -5.33 46.88
C GLU A 144 -32.07 -4.75 46.06
N GLN A 145 -32.00 -3.47 45.69
CA GLN A 145 -33.06 -2.83 44.89
C GLN A 145 -33.02 -3.23 43.40
N CYS A 146 -31.85 -3.62 42.88
CA CYS A 146 -31.70 -4.20 41.54
C CYS A 146 -32.23 -5.66 41.46
N GLU A 147 -32.03 -6.46 42.50
CA GLU A 147 -32.50 -7.86 42.55
C GLU A 147 -34.04 -7.97 42.68
N GLU A 148 -34.71 -7.00 43.33
CA GLU A 148 -36.18 -6.95 43.41
C GLU A 148 -36.88 -6.41 42.14
N GLY A 149 -36.12 -6.07 41.08
CA GLY A 149 -36.66 -5.58 39.81
C GLY A 149 -37.29 -4.18 39.87
N LYS A 150 -37.02 -3.41 40.95
CA LYS A 150 -37.64 -2.11 41.21
C LYS A 150 -36.62 -0.97 41.17
N LEU A 151 -36.01 -0.67 40.03
CA LEU A 151 -35.27 0.60 39.88
C LEU A 151 -35.38 1.21 38.47
N GLY A 152 -36.15 2.30 38.39
CA GLY A 152 -36.09 3.31 37.33
C GLY A 152 -35.09 4.43 37.68
N ILE A 153 -33.86 4.07 38.04
CA ILE A 153 -32.75 5.04 38.22
C ILE A 153 -31.60 4.56 37.35
N ARG A 154 -31.09 5.44 36.48
CA ARG A 154 -29.98 5.15 35.57
C ARG A 154 -28.83 6.10 35.83
N ARG A 155 -27.59 5.61 35.70
CA ARG A 155 -26.40 6.49 35.63
C ARG A 155 -26.49 7.33 34.35
N ALA A 156 -26.06 8.59 34.42
CA ALA A 156 -26.03 9.47 33.26
C ALA A 156 -25.23 8.83 32.11
N PHE A 157 -25.77 8.87 30.90
CA PHE A 157 -25.29 8.11 29.73
C PHE A 157 -23.85 8.44 29.29
N SER A 158 -23.28 9.57 29.73
CA SER A 158 -21.87 9.91 29.48
C SER A 158 -20.87 9.10 30.32
N CYS A 159 -21.33 8.30 31.28
CA CYS A 159 -20.48 7.62 32.27
C CYS A 159 -20.52 6.09 32.18
N ILE A 160 -20.92 5.52 31.03
CA ILE A 160 -21.11 4.07 30.86
C ILE A 160 -19.78 3.29 30.85
N ASN A 161 -18.63 3.96 30.62
CA ASN A 161 -17.31 3.34 30.53
C ASN A 161 -16.37 3.55 31.74
N LEU A 162 -16.88 3.99 32.89
CA LEU A 162 -16.06 3.99 34.12
C LEU A 162 -16.03 2.56 34.70
N SER A 163 -14.94 1.82 34.47
CA SER A 163 -14.71 0.56 35.20
C SER A 163 -14.53 0.84 36.68
N ALA A 164 -14.91 -0.10 37.55
CA ALA A 164 -14.81 0.08 39.00
C ALA A 164 -13.37 0.44 39.44
N ASP A 165 -12.36 0.01 38.70
CA ASP A 165 -10.94 0.28 38.99
C ASP A 165 -10.59 1.77 38.95
N SER A 166 -11.30 2.56 38.13
CA SER A 166 -11.09 4.00 38.00
C SER A 166 -11.62 4.84 39.19
N LEU A 167 -12.29 4.20 40.15
CA LEU A 167 -12.82 4.82 41.38
C LEU A 167 -12.06 4.43 42.66
N GLY A 168 -10.93 3.71 42.55
CA GLY A 168 -10.06 3.42 43.70
C GLY A 168 -10.65 2.45 44.73
N PHE A 169 -11.26 1.36 44.28
CA PHE A 169 -11.66 0.25 45.15
C PHE A 169 -10.51 -0.72 45.38
N GLU A 170 -9.77 -0.57 46.47
CA GLU A 170 -9.17 -1.75 47.12
C GLU A 170 -10.27 -2.41 47.97
N ASP A 171 -10.67 -3.65 47.64
CA ASP A 171 -11.48 -4.46 48.55
C ASP A 171 -10.57 -5.09 49.61
N PRO A 172 -10.70 -4.73 50.90
CA PRO A 172 -9.87 -5.30 51.96
C PRO A 172 -10.18 -6.79 52.24
N SER A 173 -11.19 -7.37 51.58
CA SER A 173 -11.58 -8.76 51.78
C SER A 173 -10.84 -9.77 50.89
N ILE A 174 -10.00 -9.31 49.95
CA ILE A 174 -9.15 -10.20 49.15
C ILE A 174 -7.82 -10.46 49.88
N ARG A 175 -7.88 -11.20 50.99
CA ARG A 175 -6.72 -11.99 51.47
C ARG A 175 -6.70 -13.32 50.74
N LEU A 176 -6.32 -13.31 49.46
CA LEU A 176 -5.75 -14.50 48.83
C LEU A 176 -4.34 -14.68 49.40
N LYS A 177 -4.11 -15.86 49.99
CA LYS A 177 -2.83 -16.25 50.59
C LYS A 177 -1.68 -15.87 49.67
N ARG A 178 -0.75 -15.07 50.21
CA ARG A 178 0.57 -14.82 49.63
C ARG A 178 1.24 -16.15 49.30
N THR A 179 1.15 -16.57 48.04
CA THR A 179 2.24 -17.22 47.35
C THR A 179 2.84 -16.16 46.43
N THR A 180 4.04 -15.75 46.80
CA THR A 180 4.94 -14.78 46.17
C THR A 180 5.11 -15.01 44.66
N VAL A 181 4.23 -14.43 43.85
CA VAL A 181 4.41 -14.24 42.41
C VAL A 181 3.93 -12.83 42.09
N ASP A 182 4.76 -12.07 41.39
CA ASP A 182 4.61 -10.65 41.12
C ASP A 182 3.38 -10.38 40.20
N PHE A 183 2.37 -9.66 40.71
CA PHE A 183 1.00 -9.58 40.16
C PHE A 183 0.79 -8.53 39.05
N ASN A 184 1.84 -8.06 38.38
CA ASN A 184 1.75 -6.97 37.38
C ASN A 184 1.81 -7.46 35.92
N LEU A 185 1.02 -8.46 35.54
CA LEU A 185 0.84 -8.85 34.12
C LEU A 185 -0.61 -8.62 33.72
N SER A 186 -0.91 -7.41 33.23
CA SER A 186 -2.19 -7.13 32.57
C SER A 186 -2.09 -7.51 31.09
N LEU A 187 -3.06 -8.31 30.64
CA LEU A 187 -3.24 -8.62 29.22
C LEU A 187 -3.76 -7.38 28.48
N ILE A 188 -3.29 -7.16 27.27
CA ILE A 188 -3.66 -6.02 26.43
C ILE A 188 -3.97 -6.53 25.01
N SER A 189 -4.89 -5.89 24.29
CA SER A 189 -5.24 -6.24 22.91
C SER A 189 -5.48 -7.75 22.70
N ILE A 190 -6.36 -8.34 23.52
CA ILE A 190 -6.75 -9.75 23.40
C ILE A 190 -7.54 -9.93 22.11
N ASP A 191 -7.26 -11.00 21.36
CA ASP A 191 -8.01 -11.33 20.16
C ASP A 191 -9.49 -11.61 20.49
N PRO A 192 -10.47 -10.91 19.89
CA PRO A 192 -11.89 -11.12 20.19
C PRO A 192 -12.36 -12.55 19.93
N THR A 193 -11.79 -13.25 18.94
CA THR A 193 -12.13 -14.65 18.62
C THR A 193 -11.69 -15.62 19.72
N PHE A 194 -10.72 -15.22 20.55
CA PHE A 194 -10.14 -16.03 21.62
C PHE A 194 -11.06 -16.18 22.84
N LEU A 195 -12.10 -15.35 22.97
CA LEU A 195 -13.00 -15.34 24.14
C LEU A 195 -14.42 -15.88 23.87
N SER A 196 -14.67 -16.36 22.65
CA SER A 196 -16.00 -16.71 22.14
C SER A 196 -16.72 -17.83 22.93
N GLU A 197 -16.00 -18.70 23.63
CA GLU A 197 -16.56 -19.82 24.40
C GLU A 197 -16.76 -19.55 25.91
N LEU A 198 -16.49 -18.33 26.40
CA LEU A 198 -16.40 -18.04 27.84
C LEU A 198 -17.67 -17.43 28.48
N TYR A 199 -18.83 -17.55 27.82
CA TYR A 199 -20.10 -16.98 28.29
C TYR A 199 -20.44 -17.46 29.72
N GLY A 200 -20.48 -16.52 30.68
CA GLY A 200 -20.86 -16.78 32.08
C GLY A 200 -19.73 -16.88 33.09
N LEU A 201 -18.47 -16.67 32.68
CA LEU A 201 -17.29 -16.69 33.57
C LEU A 201 -16.85 -15.28 33.99
N ASP A 202 -16.31 -15.15 35.21
CA ASP A 202 -15.74 -13.89 35.72
C ASP A 202 -14.49 -13.51 34.91
N ALA A 203 -14.63 -12.50 34.05
CA ALA A 203 -13.60 -12.04 33.13
C ALA A 203 -12.27 -11.70 33.83
N SER A 204 -12.32 -11.11 35.03
CA SER A 204 -11.11 -10.74 35.78
C SER A 204 -10.30 -11.98 36.21
N ARG A 205 -10.99 -13.04 36.61
CA ARG A 205 -10.35 -14.32 36.97
C ARG A 205 -9.83 -15.07 35.75
N VAL A 206 -10.56 -15.02 34.64
CA VAL A 206 -10.15 -15.64 33.37
C VAL A 206 -8.88 -14.97 32.85
N PHE A 207 -8.85 -13.63 32.77
CA PHE A 207 -7.68 -12.89 32.30
C PHE A 207 -6.46 -13.10 33.19
N TYR A 208 -6.67 -13.13 34.51
CA TYR A 208 -5.60 -13.47 35.46
C TYR A 208 -5.06 -14.89 35.23
N GLY A 209 -5.96 -15.87 35.05
CA GLY A 209 -5.61 -17.25 34.74
C GLY A 209 -4.81 -17.36 33.44
N ILE A 210 -5.23 -16.65 32.38
CA ILE A 210 -4.56 -16.65 31.07
C ILE A 210 -3.16 -16.04 31.18
N ALA A 211 -3.03 -14.88 31.84
CA ALA A 211 -1.74 -14.23 32.07
C ALA A 211 -0.75 -15.15 32.82
N ASN A 212 -1.24 -15.83 33.86
CA ASN A 212 -0.46 -16.83 34.60
C ASN A 212 -0.12 -18.06 33.75
N GLY A 213 -1.07 -18.55 32.94
CA GLY A 213 -0.85 -19.68 32.05
C GLY A 213 0.25 -19.41 31.03
N LEU A 214 0.17 -18.25 30.35
CA LEU A 214 1.12 -17.81 29.33
C LEU A 214 2.52 -17.55 29.90
N SER A 215 2.62 -16.87 31.04
CA SER A 215 3.91 -16.61 31.70
C SER A 215 4.65 -17.88 32.14
N HIS A 216 3.94 -18.99 32.31
CA HIS A 216 4.51 -20.29 32.67
C HIS A 216 4.65 -21.27 31.50
N LEU A 217 4.28 -20.90 30.26
CA LEU A 217 4.54 -21.68 29.05
C LEU A 217 6.04 -21.89 28.75
N ILE A 218 6.90 -21.22 29.52
CA ILE A 218 8.32 -21.07 29.22
C ILE A 218 9.12 -22.30 29.67
N ALA A 219 9.46 -23.14 28.69
CA ALA A 219 10.61 -24.04 28.75
C ALA A 219 11.46 -24.06 27.47
N ARG A 220 10.93 -23.61 26.31
CA ARG A 220 11.67 -23.27 25.06
C ARG A 220 10.65 -22.73 24.06
N VAL A 221 10.56 -21.40 23.94
CA VAL A 221 9.90 -20.81 22.79
C VAL A 221 10.69 -21.25 21.55
N ASN A 222 10.01 -21.61 20.47
CA ASN A 222 10.56 -22.29 19.30
C ASN A 222 11.44 -21.40 18.39
N SER A 223 12.02 -20.34 18.96
CA SER A 223 12.77 -19.27 18.28
C SER A 223 14.06 -19.74 17.62
N GLU A 224 14.70 -20.81 18.11
CA GLU A 224 15.90 -21.44 17.51
C GLU A 224 15.71 -21.79 16.02
N ASN A 225 14.46 -22.01 15.58
CA ASN A 225 14.13 -22.35 14.19
C ASN A 225 13.90 -21.12 13.28
N TYR A 226 13.92 -19.91 13.82
CA TYR A 226 13.62 -18.70 13.06
C TYR A 226 14.87 -17.84 12.85
N LYS A 227 15.21 -17.58 11.58
CA LYS A 227 16.30 -16.67 11.19
C LYS A 227 15.75 -15.25 10.98
N ARG A 228 16.63 -14.23 11.04
CA ARG A 228 16.28 -12.86 10.66
C ARG A 228 15.65 -12.85 9.26
N GLY A 229 14.51 -12.18 9.12
CA GLY A 229 13.73 -12.20 7.88
C GLY A 229 12.24 -11.96 8.12
N GLU A 230 11.45 -12.03 7.06
CA GLU A 230 9.99 -11.90 7.14
C GLU A 230 9.38 -13.14 7.81
N ILE A 231 8.50 -12.93 8.79
CA ILE A 231 7.67 -13.95 9.41
C ILE A 231 6.21 -13.64 9.14
N LYS A 232 5.49 -14.62 8.56
CA LYS A 232 4.04 -14.57 8.45
C LYS A 232 3.41 -15.04 9.75
N ILE A 233 2.44 -14.29 10.26
CA ILE A 233 1.79 -14.50 11.55
C ILE A 233 0.33 -14.84 11.29
N SER A 234 -0.08 -16.05 11.65
CA SER A 234 -1.47 -16.51 11.48
C SER A 234 -2.41 -15.91 12.53
N LYS A 235 -1.94 -15.72 13.77
CA LYS A 235 -2.77 -15.20 14.87
C LYS A 235 -1.93 -14.48 15.92
N VAL A 236 -2.46 -13.40 16.49
CA VAL A 236 -1.89 -12.71 17.66
C VAL A 236 -2.86 -12.89 18.83
N LEU A 237 -2.50 -13.73 19.80
CA LEU A 237 -3.37 -14.12 20.92
C LEU A 237 -3.65 -12.93 21.84
N CYS A 238 -2.58 -12.31 22.36
CA CYS A 238 -2.67 -11.13 23.21
C CYS A 238 -1.30 -10.47 23.38
N GLY A 239 -1.31 -9.18 23.72
CA GLY A 239 -0.17 -8.47 24.26
C GLY A 239 -0.12 -8.52 25.79
N THR A 240 0.98 -8.04 26.36
CA THR A 240 1.18 -7.85 27.80
C THR A 240 1.62 -6.42 28.09
N SER A 241 1.26 -5.89 29.25
CA SER A 241 1.75 -4.59 29.73
C SER A 241 3.25 -4.54 30.00
N LYS A 242 3.95 -5.68 29.94
CA LYS A 242 5.40 -5.80 30.07
C LYS A 242 6.15 -5.66 28.74
N GLY A 243 5.48 -5.39 27.63
CA GLY A 243 6.13 -5.15 26.33
C GLY A 243 6.20 -6.35 25.38
N PHE A 244 5.57 -7.47 25.73
CA PHE A 244 5.58 -8.71 24.93
C PHE A 244 4.22 -8.99 24.31
N ALA A 245 4.20 -9.80 23.26
CA ALA A 245 2.99 -10.41 22.70
C ALA A 245 3.19 -11.91 22.46
N TYR A 246 2.09 -12.65 22.42
CA TYR A 246 2.06 -14.07 22.08
C TYR A 246 1.42 -14.27 20.71
N VAL A 247 2.18 -14.83 19.76
CA VAL A 247 1.77 -14.99 18.36
C VAL A 247 1.90 -16.43 17.90
N ILE A 248 1.18 -16.80 16.84
CA ILE A 248 1.25 -18.11 16.19
C ILE A 248 1.71 -17.91 14.75
N PRO A 249 2.95 -18.31 14.39
CA PRO A 249 3.45 -18.22 13.03
C PRO A 249 2.64 -19.07 12.04
N GLU A 250 2.50 -18.61 10.79
CA GLU A 250 1.77 -19.34 9.74
C GLU A 250 2.51 -20.59 9.26
N ALA A 251 3.85 -20.58 9.28
CA ALA A 251 4.68 -21.71 8.88
C ALA A 251 4.53 -22.96 9.79
N PHE A 252 3.84 -22.84 10.93
CA PHE A 252 3.58 -23.97 11.81
C PHE A 252 2.44 -24.83 11.26
N ASN A 253 2.77 -26.06 10.82
CA ASN A 253 1.78 -27.01 10.33
C ASN A 253 0.97 -27.62 11.51
N LYS A 254 -0.12 -26.93 11.87
CA LYS A 254 -1.03 -27.30 12.98
C LYS A 254 -1.52 -28.74 12.87
N LYS A 255 -1.98 -29.16 11.68
CA LYS A 255 -2.54 -30.49 11.45
C LYS A 255 -1.50 -31.60 11.68
N LYS A 256 -0.28 -31.41 11.16
CA LYS A 256 0.82 -32.35 11.35
C LYS A 256 1.22 -32.45 12.84
N ALA A 257 1.37 -31.31 13.53
CA ALA A 257 1.74 -31.31 14.94
C ALA A 257 0.73 -32.04 15.84
N LEU A 258 -0.57 -31.88 15.58
CA LEU A 258 -1.63 -32.57 16.31
C LEU A 258 -1.62 -34.09 16.05
N LEU A 259 -1.39 -34.51 14.81
CA LEU A 259 -1.29 -35.93 14.43
C LEU A 259 -0.03 -36.60 15.01
N ASP A 260 1.11 -35.90 14.96
CA ASP A 260 2.38 -36.37 15.52
C ASP A 260 2.25 -36.55 17.04
N PHE A 261 1.69 -35.55 17.75
CA PHE A 261 1.47 -35.66 19.19
C PHE A 261 0.51 -36.81 19.55
N THR A 262 -0.61 -36.95 18.84
CA THR A 262 -1.55 -38.06 19.06
C THR A 262 -0.85 -39.41 18.91
N SER A 263 -0.09 -39.59 17.82
CA SER A 263 0.62 -40.82 17.52
C SER A 263 1.67 -41.16 18.58
N GLU A 264 2.43 -40.18 19.05
CA GLU A 264 3.44 -40.38 20.10
C GLU A 264 2.81 -40.65 21.47
N TYR A 265 1.72 -39.96 21.79
CA TYR A 265 1.02 -40.10 23.07
C TYR A 265 0.32 -41.47 23.17
N GLU A 266 -0.27 -41.98 22.09
CA GLU A 266 -0.83 -43.33 22.02
C GLU A 266 0.24 -44.40 22.27
N ARG A 267 1.41 -44.30 21.63
CA ARG A 267 2.55 -45.20 21.91
C ARG A 267 2.97 -45.14 23.36
N PHE A 268 3.02 -43.94 23.95
CA PHE A 268 3.33 -43.76 25.36
C PHE A 268 2.30 -44.43 26.27
N LEU A 269 0.99 -44.33 25.96
CA LEU A 269 -0.08 -44.98 26.71
C LEU A 269 0.01 -46.51 26.63
N LEU A 270 0.34 -47.08 25.46
CA LEU A 270 0.57 -48.52 25.28
C LEU A 270 1.74 -49.02 26.14
N ILE A 271 2.88 -48.34 26.09
CA ILE A 271 4.07 -48.66 26.91
C ILE A 271 3.76 -48.52 28.41
N LYS A 272 2.97 -47.52 28.78
CA LYS A 272 2.53 -47.30 30.16
C LYS A 272 1.59 -48.43 30.62
N GLN A 273 0.65 -48.88 29.79
CA GLN A 273 -0.23 -50.02 30.10
C GLN A 273 0.55 -51.33 30.25
N GLU A 274 1.59 -51.58 29.44
CA GLU A 274 2.48 -52.74 29.60
C GLU A 274 3.27 -52.68 30.93
N ARG A 275 3.79 -51.51 31.31
CA ARG A 275 4.48 -51.30 32.60
C ARG A 275 3.53 -51.38 33.80
N LEU A 276 2.27 -50.99 33.64
CA LEU A 276 1.25 -50.97 34.70
C LEU A 276 0.66 -52.36 35.01
N ARG A 277 0.87 -53.39 34.19
CA ARG A 277 0.48 -54.78 34.54
C ARG A 277 1.17 -55.32 35.81
N ASN A 278 2.21 -54.65 36.31
CA ASN A 278 3.01 -55.11 37.45
C ASN A 278 2.91 -54.26 38.74
N GLN A 279 2.03 -53.27 38.84
CA GLN A 279 1.85 -52.50 40.09
C GLN A 279 0.41 -52.05 40.32
N SER A 280 -0.16 -52.40 41.47
CA SER A 280 -1.42 -51.84 41.98
C SER A 280 -1.17 -50.43 42.53
N PHE A 281 -1.86 -49.42 42.01
CA PHE A 281 -1.79 -48.07 42.56
C PHE A 281 -3.18 -47.50 42.85
N GLU A 282 -3.38 -47.10 44.10
CA GLU A 282 -4.52 -46.31 44.56
C GLU A 282 -4.57 -44.95 43.84
N GLU A 283 -5.78 -44.55 43.41
CA GLU A 283 -6.05 -43.26 42.76
C GLU A 283 -5.77 -42.08 43.70
N LYS A 284 -4.51 -41.63 43.77
CA LYS A 284 -4.11 -40.43 44.51
C LYS A 284 -4.25 -39.17 43.64
N ASN A 285 -5.17 -38.29 44.08
CA ASN A 285 -5.33 -36.86 43.77
C ASN A 285 -4.59 -36.35 42.51
N ILE A 286 -5.30 -36.35 41.38
CA ILE A 286 -4.80 -35.98 40.04
C ILE A 286 -4.68 -34.45 39.85
N PHE A 287 -5.03 -33.63 40.84
CA PHE A 287 -5.12 -32.18 40.62
C PHE A 287 -3.89 -31.40 41.03
N LYS A 288 -3.24 -30.79 40.04
CA LYS A 288 -2.29 -29.68 40.21
C LYS A 288 -2.74 -28.53 39.32
N GLN A 289 -2.85 -27.33 39.88
CA GLN A 289 -3.18 -26.13 39.10
C GLN A 289 -1.98 -25.73 38.22
N TYR A 290 -2.27 -25.15 37.05
CA TYR A 290 -1.27 -24.60 36.11
C TYR A 290 -0.27 -25.61 35.54
N VAL A 291 -0.67 -26.87 35.39
CA VAL A 291 0.13 -27.95 34.76
C VAL A 291 -0.27 -28.20 33.32
N ASN A 292 0.67 -28.77 32.55
CA ASN A 292 0.38 -29.29 31.21
C ASN A 292 -0.37 -30.62 31.32
N VAL A 293 -1.39 -30.78 30.49
CA VAL A 293 -2.29 -31.93 30.43
C VAL A 293 -2.45 -32.39 28.98
N ALA A 294 -2.85 -33.64 28.81
CA ALA A 294 -3.42 -34.16 27.58
C ALA A 294 -4.95 -34.12 27.71
N LEU A 295 -5.61 -33.48 26.76
CA LEU A 295 -7.06 -33.47 26.63
C LEU A 295 -7.49 -34.59 25.67
N TYR A 296 -8.61 -35.22 26.01
CA TYR A 296 -9.31 -36.17 25.16
C TYR A 296 -10.78 -35.77 25.12
N LEU A 297 -11.25 -35.38 23.93
CA LEU A 297 -12.64 -34.99 23.66
C LEU A 297 -13.12 -35.78 22.45
N LYS A 298 -14.41 -36.13 22.41
CA LYS A 298 -14.96 -36.96 21.32
C LYS A 298 -14.79 -36.30 19.95
N GLU A 299 -14.94 -34.99 19.87
CA GLU A 299 -14.71 -34.19 18.66
C GLU A 299 -13.28 -34.31 18.09
N PHE A 300 -12.31 -34.71 18.91
CA PHE A 300 -10.94 -34.91 18.45
C PHE A 300 -10.77 -36.21 17.65
N GLU A 301 -11.66 -37.18 17.82
CA GLU A 301 -11.67 -38.43 17.08
C GLU A 301 -12.09 -38.21 15.62
N ASP A 302 -13.05 -37.32 15.39
CA ASP A 302 -13.58 -36.99 14.06
C ASP A 302 -12.47 -36.45 13.13
N ASP A 303 -11.50 -35.73 13.69
CA ASP A 303 -10.36 -35.16 12.97
C ASP A 303 -9.11 -36.08 12.94
N LYS A 304 -9.21 -37.31 13.50
CA LYS A 304 -8.09 -38.25 13.72
C LYS A 304 -6.98 -37.71 14.64
N THR A 305 -7.26 -36.69 15.46
CA THR A 305 -6.31 -36.05 16.38
C THR A 305 -6.69 -36.30 17.84
N GLN A 306 -6.86 -37.57 18.21
CA GLN A 306 -7.53 -38.03 19.45
C GLN A 306 -7.06 -37.34 20.76
N TYR A 307 -5.79 -36.93 20.83
CA TYR A 307 -5.23 -36.27 22.00
C TYR A 307 -4.66 -34.90 21.65
N ARG A 308 -4.90 -33.90 22.49
CA ARG A 308 -4.32 -32.55 22.34
C ARG A 308 -3.56 -32.11 23.58
N ARG A 309 -2.42 -31.43 23.39
CA ARG A 309 -1.67 -30.81 24.48
C ARG A 309 -2.35 -29.54 24.92
N ALA A 310 -2.64 -29.43 26.20
CA ALA A 310 -3.17 -28.20 26.77
C ALA A 310 -2.52 -27.86 28.10
N ARG A 311 -2.76 -26.64 28.56
CA ARG A 311 -2.36 -26.19 29.89
C ARG A 311 -3.59 -25.78 30.67
N HIS A 312 -3.68 -26.21 31.92
CA HIS A 312 -4.71 -25.72 32.83
C HIS A 312 -4.53 -24.22 33.08
N ILE A 313 -5.59 -23.44 32.86
CA ILE A 313 -5.61 -21.98 33.02
C ILE A 313 -6.25 -21.60 34.35
N PHE A 314 -7.49 -21.98 34.58
CA PHE A 314 -8.14 -21.75 35.88
C PHE A 314 -9.32 -22.70 36.09
N GLN A 315 -9.69 -22.87 37.36
CA GLN A 315 -10.80 -23.71 37.77
C GLN A 315 -12.09 -22.89 37.79
N VAL A 316 -13.13 -23.34 37.07
CA VAL A 316 -14.42 -22.66 37.07
C VAL A 316 -15.16 -22.98 38.38
N PRO A 317 -15.59 -21.97 39.16
CA PRO A 317 -16.45 -22.21 40.31
C PRO A 317 -17.83 -22.68 39.83
N SER A 318 -18.02 -24.00 39.75
CA SER A 318 -19.28 -24.61 39.32
C SER A 318 -19.82 -25.56 40.39
N LYS A 319 -21.15 -25.56 40.58
CA LYS A 319 -21.85 -26.58 41.40
C LYS A 319 -21.99 -27.92 40.65
N CYS A 320 -21.56 -28.00 39.39
CA CYS A 320 -21.67 -29.20 38.58
C CYS A 320 -20.61 -30.24 38.96
N TYR A 321 -21.01 -31.51 39.00
CA TYR A 321 -20.12 -32.64 39.15
C TYR A 321 -20.29 -33.56 37.92
N PRO A 322 -19.20 -33.93 37.22
CA PRO A 322 -17.81 -33.54 37.45
C PRO A 322 -17.53 -32.03 37.23
N PRO A 323 -16.52 -31.47 37.94
CA PRO A 323 -16.15 -30.05 37.87
C PRO A 323 -15.64 -29.67 36.49
N ILE A 324 -15.78 -28.40 36.11
CA ILE A 324 -15.40 -27.87 34.80
C ILE A 324 -14.21 -26.91 34.98
N ASP A 325 -13.18 -27.04 34.14
CA ASP A 325 -11.97 -26.19 34.19
C ASP A 325 -11.67 -25.61 32.80
N LEU A 326 -10.96 -24.48 32.76
CA LEU A 326 -10.51 -23.85 31.52
C LEU A 326 -9.08 -24.31 31.17
N TYR A 327 -8.88 -24.69 29.91
CA TYR A 327 -7.59 -25.12 29.36
C TYR A 327 -7.21 -24.30 28.12
N LEU A 328 -5.91 -24.07 27.92
CA LEU A 328 -5.34 -23.47 26.69
C LEU A 328 -4.63 -24.56 25.89
N GLU A 329 -5.10 -24.82 24.68
CA GLU A 329 -4.43 -25.71 23.74
C GLU A 329 -3.11 -25.09 23.25
N LEU A 330 -2.02 -25.86 23.35
CA LEU A 330 -0.66 -25.35 23.10
C LEU A 330 -0.30 -25.29 21.61
N ASP A 331 -0.99 -26.10 20.79
CA ASP A 331 -0.74 -26.28 19.37
C ASP A 331 -1.64 -25.40 18.48
N THR A 332 -2.82 -25.04 18.98
CA THR A 332 -3.84 -24.25 18.26
C THR A 332 -4.00 -22.84 18.83
N GLY A 333 -3.69 -22.65 20.12
CA GLY A 333 -3.96 -21.41 20.84
C GLY A 333 -5.46 -21.18 21.08
N GLU A 334 -6.25 -22.24 21.22
CA GLU A 334 -7.67 -22.16 21.56
C GLU A 334 -7.90 -22.38 23.06
N LEU A 335 -8.90 -21.70 23.61
CA LEU A 335 -9.36 -21.90 24.97
C LEU A 335 -10.52 -22.90 24.96
N ARG A 336 -10.43 -23.95 25.78
CA ARG A 336 -11.43 -25.01 25.87
C ARG A 336 -11.94 -25.13 27.31
N VAL A 337 -13.25 -25.09 27.46
CA VAL A 337 -13.93 -25.39 28.72
C VAL A 337 -14.19 -26.89 28.77
N VAL A 338 -13.47 -27.61 29.65
CA VAL A 338 -13.51 -29.08 29.69
C VAL A 338 -13.99 -29.58 31.04
N GLN A 339 -14.90 -30.54 31.01
CA GLN A 339 -15.32 -31.28 32.20
C GLN A 339 -14.16 -32.16 32.69
N ARG A 340 -13.69 -31.97 33.91
CA ARG A 340 -12.56 -32.67 34.50
C ARG A 340 -12.96 -34.06 34.98
N THR A 341 -12.62 -35.07 34.18
CA THR A 341 -12.70 -36.50 34.52
C THR A 341 -11.39 -37.19 34.15
N THR A 342 -11.15 -38.38 34.69
CA THR A 342 -9.98 -39.21 34.31
C THR A 342 -9.98 -39.62 32.83
N LYS A 343 -11.16 -39.57 32.17
CA LYS A 343 -11.30 -39.87 30.74
C LYS A 343 -10.98 -38.69 29.85
N THR A 344 -11.26 -37.46 30.30
CA THR A 344 -11.16 -36.24 29.48
C THR A 344 -9.85 -35.48 29.70
N VAL A 345 -9.24 -35.60 30.88
CA VAL A 345 -8.01 -34.86 31.22
C VAL A 345 -7.03 -35.79 31.95
N THR A 346 -5.82 -35.91 31.39
CA THR A 346 -4.72 -36.64 32.03
C THR A 346 -3.48 -35.75 32.14
N MET A 347 -2.71 -35.83 33.23
CA MET A 347 -1.47 -35.07 33.33
C MET A 347 -0.47 -35.49 32.23
N LEU A 348 0.14 -34.49 31.59
CA LEU A 348 1.11 -34.72 30.53
C LEU A 348 2.46 -35.17 31.12
N ALA A 349 3.05 -36.23 30.58
CA ALA A 349 4.36 -36.68 31.04
C ALA A 349 5.45 -35.66 30.69
N ARG A 350 6.49 -35.57 31.54
CA ARG A 350 7.56 -34.56 31.40
C ARG A 350 8.31 -34.65 30.05
N SER A 351 8.41 -35.82 29.44
CA SER A 351 9.00 -36.01 28.10
C SER A 351 8.32 -35.14 27.04
N PHE A 352 6.99 -35.03 27.07
CA PHE A 352 6.22 -34.22 26.13
C PHE A 352 6.23 -32.72 26.44
N SER A 353 6.72 -32.33 27.61
CA SER A 353 6.87 -30.92 27.98
C SER A 353 8.08 -30.23 27.34
N HIS A 354 8.99 -31.01 26.73
CA HIS A 354 10.18 -30.53 26.03
C HIS A 354 10.00 -30.40 24.50
N ALA A 355 8.83 -30.77 23.97
CA ALA A 355 8.57 -30.72 22.55
C ALA A 355 8.21 -29.29 22.07
N PRO A 356 8.60 -28.91 20.84
CA PRO A 356 8.28 -27.61 20.24
C PRO A 356 6.79 -27.27 20.29
N MET A 357 6.47 -25.98 20.48
CA MET A 357 5.10 -25.45 20.55
C MET A 357 4.84 -24.39 19.47
N ALA A 358 3.56 -24.14 19.16
CA ALA A 358 3.12 -23.18 18.15
C ALA A 358 3.15 -21.72 18.64
N ILE A 359 2.89 -21.51 19.94
CA ILE A 359 2.81 -20.19 20.54
C ILE A 359 4.22 -19.64 20.78
N VAL A 360 4.50 -18.49 20.17
CA VAL A 360 5.79 -17.80 20.23
C VAL A 360 5.64 -16.47 20.99
N GLU A 361 6.51 -16.25 21.96
CA GLU A 361 6.64 -14.95 22.65
C GLU A 361 7.51 -14.01 21.82
N VAL A 362 7.01 -12.79 21.57
CA VAL A 362 7.68 -11.78 20.74
C VAL A 362 7.70 -10.43 21.43
N ARG A 363 8.71 -9.62 21.13
CA ARG A 363 8.82 -8.21 21.53
C ARG A 363 8.85 -7.31 20.29
N PHE A 364 8.54 -6.03 20.42
CA PHE A 364 8.53 -5.10 19.28
C PHE A 364 9.71 -4.14 19.32
N CYS A 365 10.38 -3.98 18.17
CA CYS A 365 11.54 -3.11 18.04
C CYS A 365 11.17 -1.65 18.34
N GLY A 366 11.76 -1.07 19.38
CA GLY A 366 11.54 0.32 19.78
C GLY A 366 10.29 0.60 20.60
N ALA A 367 9.45 -0.40 20.90
CA ALA A 367 8.26 -0.21 21.74
C ALA A 367 8.66 -0.05 23.22
N LYS A 368 8.34 1.11 23.81
CA LYS A 368 8.61 1.47 25.22
C LYS A 368 7.33 1.64 26.04
N SER A 369 6.18 1.67 25.39
CA SER A 369 4.88 1.88 26.03
C SER A 369 3.87 0.79 25.61
N GLN A 370 2.85 0.60 26.45
CA GLN A 370 1.73 -0.29 26.18
C GLN A 370 1.00 0.09 24.86
N GLU A 371 0.87 1.38 24.59
CA GLU A 371 0.20 1.89 23.38
C GLU A 371 0.96 1.54 22.10
N GLU A 372 2.29 1.55 22.12
CA GLU A 372 3.12 1.15 20.99
C GLU A 372 3.01 -0.35 20.71
N VAL A 373 2.99 -1.17 21.77
CA VAL A 373 2.77 -2.63 21.65
C VAL A 373 1.41 -2.91 21.00
N ILE A 374 0.36 -2.18 21.38
CA ILE A 374 -0.97 -2.32 20.79
C ILE A 374 -0.94 -1.97 19.28
N LYS A 375 -0.29 -0.87 18.90
CA LYS A 375 -0.14 -0.47 17.49
C LYS A 375 0.61 -1.52 16.67
N HIS A 376 1.66 -2.11 17.22
CA HIS A 376 2.38 -3.19 16.57
C HIS A 376 1.52 -4.46 16.42
N ILE A 377 0.73 -4.82 17.43
CA ILE A 377 -0.23 -5.93 17.35
C ILE A 377 -1.29 -5.68 16.28
N GLU A 378 -1.84 -4.47 16.21
CA GLU A 378 -2.81 -4.08 15.18
C GLU A 378 -2.20 -4.11 13.78
N SER A 379 -0.97 -3.60 13.62
CA SER A 379 -0.23 -3.70 12.36
C SER A 379 -0.08 -5.17 11.91
N ILE A 380 0.25 -6.09 12.82
CA ILE A 380 0.35 -7.51 12.50
C ILE A 380 -1.02 -8.11 12.15
N ARG A 381 -2.09 -7.79 12.89
CA ARG A 381 -3.43 -8.29 12.58
C ARG A 381 -3.91 -7.85 11.20
N ASN A 382 -3.56 -6.63 10.79
CA ASN A 382 -3.94 -6.08 9.49
C ASN A 382 -3.10 -6.61 8.33
N THR A 383 -1.80 -6.81 8.55
CA THR A 383 -0.86 -7.19 7.49
C THR A 383 -0.59 -8.70 7.42
N GLY A 384 -0.87 -9.44 8.49
CA GLY A 384 -0.52 -10.85 8.65
C GLY A 384 0.99 -11.14 8.68
N LYS A 385 1.83 -10.11 8.79
CA LYS A 385 3.29 -10.21 8.59
C LYS A 385 4.08 -9.30 9.52
N ALA A 386 5.30 -9.69 9.86
CA ALA A 386 6.29 -8.87 10.54
C ALA A 386 7.72 -9.25 10.11
N MET A 387 8.71 -8.44 10.44
CA MET A 387 10.13 -8.75 10.21
C MET A 387 10.82 -9.10 11.52
N ILE A 388 11.51 -10.24 11.60
CA ILE A 388 12.36 -10.59 12.74
C ILE A 388 13.65 -9.76 12.64
N SER A 389 13.85 -8.81 13.56
CA SER A 389 15.07 -7.98 13.64
C SER A 389 16.19 -8.71 14.38
N SER A 390 15.88 -9.37 15.48
CA SER A 390 16.84 -10.18 16.25
C SER A 390 16.14 -11.32 16.99
N VAL A 391 16.94 -12.33 17.35
CA VAL A 391 16.58 -13.33 18.35
C VAL A 391 17.42 -13.00 19.57
N ASP A 392 16.78 -12.64 20.68
CA ASP A 392 17.47 -12.13 21.86
C ASP A 392 17.63 -13.23 22.91
N GLU A 393 18.89 -13.58 23.22
CA GLU A 393 19.28 -14.51 24.28
C GLU A 393 19.68 -13.77 25.57
N PHE A 394 18.89 -12.79 26.04
CA PHE A 394 19.30 -11.90 27.13
C PHE A 394 18.74 -12.25 28.53
N ASP A 395 19.50 -11.88 29.57
CA ASP A 395 19.06 -11.88 30.97
C ASP A 395 17.96 -10.83 31.17
N ARG A 396 16.73 -11.29 31.44
CA ARG A 396 15.54 -10.44 31.62
C ARG A 396 15.74 -9.35 32.68
N LEU A 397 16.66 -9.51 33.64
CA LEU A 397 16.91 -8.56 34.73
C LEU A 397 17.58 -7.25 34.31
N ALA A 398 18.27 -7.20 33.17
CA ALA A 398 19.03 -6.02 32.74
C ALA A 398 18.17 -4.86 32.21
N TYR A 399 16.92 -5.15 31.79
CA TYR A 399 16.05 -4.18 31.10
C TYR A 399 14.87 -3.66 31.94
N PHE A 400 14.63 -4.20 33.15
CA PHE A 400 13.60 -3.66 34.04
C PHE A 400 14.10 -2.44 34.82
N PRO A 401 13.26 -1.40 35.04
CA PRO A 401 13.55 -0.34 35.98
C PRO A 401 13.85 -0.90 37.38
N SER A 402 14.72 -0.22 38.13
CA SER A 402 15.35 -0.68 39.39
C SER A 402 14.40 -1.17 40.50
N HIS A 403 13.10 -0.91 40.41
CA HIS A 403 12.09 -1.32 41.41
C HIS A 403 11.68 -2.80 41.39
N TYR A 404 12.10 -3.60 40.39
CA TYR A 404 11.75 -5.03 40.30
C TYR A 404 12.89 -5.99 40.71
N ARG A 405 13.96 -5.48 41.35
CA ARG A 405 15.16 -6.27 41.72
C ARG A 405 15.01 -7.14 42.97
N GLU A 406 13.87 -7.13 43.64
CA GLU A 406 13.68 -7.79 44.94
C GLU A 406 12.72 -9.00 44.90
N ASN A 407 12.95 -9.98 44.02
CA ASN A 407 12.57 -11.37 44.32
C ASN A 407 13.19 -12.39 43.34
N PRO A 408 14.18 -13.19 43.76
CA PRO A 408 14.88 -14.11 42.87
C PRO A 408 14.21 -15.49 42.88
N PHE A 409 13.17 -15.70 42.06
CA PHE A 409 12.69 -17.06 41.77
C PHE A 409 12.32 -17.28 40.30
N LYS A 410 13.36 -17.37 39.47
CA LYS A 410 13.70 -18.54 38.63
C LYS A 410 14.94 -18.20 37.79
N LYS A 411 16.11 -18.66 38.22
CA LYS A 411 17.29 -18.83 37.36
C LYS A 411 17.02 -19.96 36.37
N TRP A 412 16.14 -19.76 35.40
CA TRP A 412 16.11 -20.58 34.19
C TRP A 412 16.59 -19.64 33.09
N SER A 413 17.91 -19.66 32.91
CA SER A 413 18.62 -19.04 31.81
C SER A 413 18.06 -19.55 30.48
N THR A 414 18.14 -18.67 29.47
CA THR A 414 17.81 -18.84 28.05
C THR A 414 16.32 -18.78 27.70
N THR A 415 15.76 -17.57 27.71
CA THR A 415 14.56 -17.27 26.92
C THR A 415 14.98 -16.49 25.69
N GLU A 416 15.07 -17.17 24.56
CA GLU A 416 15.10 -16.50 23.27
C GLU A 416 13.75 -15.84 23.00
N THR A 417 13.75 -14.53 22.76
CA THR A 417 12.55 -13.77 22.37
C THR A 417 12.78 -13.20 20.99
N LEU A 418 11.82 -13.38 20.06
CA LEU A 418 11.92 -12.75 18.75
C LEU A 418 11.61 -11.26 18.89
N GLU A 419 12.52 -10.40 18.44
CA GLU A 419 12.22 -8.99 18.23
C GLU A 419 11.61 -8.82 16.84
N LEU A 420 10.38 -8.31 16.79
CA LEU A 420 9.65 -8.03 15.57
C LEU A 420 9.65 -6.54 15.27
N LYS A 421 9.96 -6.20 14.03
CA LYS A 421 9.70 -4.90 13.43
C LYS A 421 8.46 -5.05 12.56
N THR A 422 7.38 -4.37 12.93
CA THR A 422 6.15 -4.37 12.13
C THR A 422 6.24 -3.31 11.04
N TYR A 423 5.49 -3.51 9.96
CA TYR A 423 5.33 -2.49 8.93
C TYR A 423 4.62 -1.27 9.54
N LYS A 424 5.03 -0.05 9.15
CA LYS A 424 4.35 1.15 9.60
C LYS A 424 2.90 1.08 9.16
N GLN A 425 1.98 1.15 10.12
CA GLN A 425 0.56 1.32 9.85
C GLN A 425 0.41 2.66 9.12
N HIS A 426 -0.15 2.65 7.91
CA HIS A 426 -0.77 3.86 7.38
C HIS A 426 -1.87 4.23 8.37
N LEU A 427 -1.68 5.33 9.10
CA LEU A 427 -2.73 5.88 9.94
C LEU A 427 -3.83 6.37 9.00
N GLU A 428 -5.02 5.78 9.10
CA GLU A 428 -6.22 6.46 8.64
C GLU A 428 -6.27 7.85 9.29
N PRO A 429 -6.63 8.90 8.54
CA PRO A 429 -6.69 10.25 9.08
C PRO A 429 -7.70 10.29 10.24
N ARG A 430 -7.30 10.92 11.35
CA ARG A 430 -8.17 11.04 12.54
C ARG A 430 -9.37 11.94 12.22
N LEU A 431 -10.54 11.58 12.75
CA LEU A 431 -11.80 12.35 12.68
C LEU A 431 -11.72 13.81 13.18
N THR A 432 -10.63 14.27 13.78
CA THR A 432 -10.46 15.69 14.14
C THR A 432 -9.96 16.57 12.98
N THR A 433 -9.64 15.98 11.83
CA THR A 433 -9.45 16.68 10.54
C THR A 433 -10.66 16.52 9.63
N LEU A 434 -11.87 16.48 10.22
CA LEU A 434 -13.16 16.27 9.54
C LEU A 434 -13.60 17.41 8.61
N PHE A 435 -12.86 18.51 8.57
CA PHE A 435 -12.98 19.52 7.53
C PHE A 435 -11.59 19.71 6.93
N CYS A 436 -11.33 19.12 5.75
CA CYS A 436 -10.34 19.76 4.91
C CYS A 436 -11.03 21.01 4.35
N GLU A 437 -10.36 22.15 4.44
CA GLU A 437 -10.84 23.43 3.89
C GLU A 437 -10.78 23.44 2.36
N ASP A 438 -10.81 22.26 1.72
CA ASP A 438 -10.63 22.05 0.28
C ASP A 438 -12.01 22.09 -0.41
N PRO A 439 -12.31 23.11 -1.24
CA PRO A 439 -13.60 23.26 -1.93
C PRO A 439 -13.91 22.08 -2.87
N ASP A 440 -12.90 21.32 -3.26
CA ASP A 440 -13.01 20.21 -4.21
C ASP A 440 -13.28 18.85 -3.55
N CYS A 441 -13.31 18.77 -2.21
CA CYS A 441 -13.50 17.50 -1.49
C CYS A 441 -14.94 16.94 -1.58
N ARG A 442 -15.95 17.77 -1.87
CA ARG A 442 -17.39 17.42 -2.01
C ARG A 442 -17.92 16.32 -1.05
N GLY A 443 -17.34 16.16 0.15
CA GLY A 443 -17.79 15.21 1.16
C GLY A 443 -17.53 13.72 0.89
N MET A 444 -16.61 13.33 0.01
CA MET A 444 -16.39 11.90 -0.32
C MET A 444 -15.65 11.07 0.75
N CYS A 445 -15.40 11.62 1.94
CA CYS A 445 -14.78 10.89 3.06
C CYS A 445 -15.77 10.12 3.95
N SER A 446 -17.05 10.03 3.60
CA SER A 446 -18.06 9.23 4.32
C SER A 446 -18.38 7.92 3.60
N THR A 447 -17.66 6.85 3.94
CA THR A 447 -17.78 5.51 3.34
C THR A 447 -18.81 4.60 4.00
N ASP A 448 -20.02 5.09 4.29
CA ASP A 448 -21.14 4.22 4.74
C ASP A 448 -22.44 4.37 3.92
N VAL A 449 -22.50 5.28 2.94
CA VAL A 449 -23.71 5.47 2.09
C VAL A 449 -23.57 4.83 0.69
N TYR A 450 -22.39 4.33 0.31
CA TYR A 450 -22.14 3.87 -1.07
C TYR A 450 -22.43 2.38 -1.36
N PHE A 451 -22.95 1.60 -0.41
CA PHE A 451 -23.28 0.17 -0.62
C PHE A 451 -24.76 -0.16 -0.87
N LYS A 452 -25.58 0.80 -1.36
CA LYS A 452 -26.86 0.43 -1.97
C LYS A 452 -26.71 0.41 -3.49
N LYS A 453 -26.59 -0.80 -4.05
CA LYS A 453 -26.78 -1.02 -5.50
C LYS A 453 -28.09 -0.33 -5.91
N PRO A 454 -28.08 0.61 -6.88
CA PRO A 454 -29.32 1.13 -7.41
C PRO A 454 -30.12 -0.03 -8.02
N LYS A 455 -31.46 0.04 -7.90
CA LYS A 455 -32.33 -0.90 -8.60
C LYS A 455 -32.02 -0.80 -10.10
N PRO A 456 -31.93 -1.94 -10.82
CA PRO A 456 -31.54 -1.93 -12.22
C PRO A 456 -32.52 -1.06 -13.01
N ILE A 457 -32.02 0.06 -13.51
CA ILE A 457 -32.71 0.87 -14.52
C ILE A 457 -32.57 0.09 -15.83
N ALA A 458 -33.66 -0.01 -16.58
CA ALA A 458 -33.70 -0.75 -17.83
C ALA A 458 -32.58 -0.30 -18.81
N SER A 459 -31.74 -1.27 -19.21
CA SER A 459 -30.83 -1.35 -20.37
C SER A 459 -30.35 -0.05 -21.06
N ILE A 460 -29.64 0.84 -20.35
CA ILE A 460 -28.76 1.82 -21.01
C ILE A 460 -27.32 1.34 -20.90
N ALA A 461 -26.58 1.34 -22.01
CA ALA A 461 -25.17 0.94 -22.02
C ALA A 461 -24.33 1.94 -21.19
N PRO A 462 -23.44 1.49 -20.27
CA PRO A 462 -22.64 2.37 -19.41
C PRO A 462 -21.80 3.43 -20.16
N ALA A 463 -21.41 3.14 -21.40
CA ALA A 463 -20.67 4.08 -22.24
C ALA A 463 -21.52 5.30 -22.68
N LEU A 464 -22.80 5.08 -23.02
CA LEU A 464 -23.70 6.15 -23.43
C LEU A 464 -24.05 7.07 -22.25
N GLU A 465 -24.27 6.49 -21.06
CA GLU A 465 -24.54 7.25 -19.84
C GLU A 465 -23.40 8.23 -19.55
N LYS A 466 -22.15 7.75 -19.58
CA LYS A 466 -20.95 8.56 -19.36
C LYS A 466 -20.80 9.67 -20.40
N LEU A 467 -20.96 9.36 -21.69
CA LEU A 467 -20.90 10.36 -22.75
C LEU A 467 -21.99 11.43 -22.60
N THR A 468 -23.20 11.02 -22.20
CA THR A 468 -24.32 11.93 -21.99
C THR A 468 -24.05 12.86 -20.80
N GLU A 469 -23.57 12.33 -19.67
CA GLU A 469 -23.22 13.14 -18.50
C GLU A 469 -22.09 14.14 -18.81
N LEU A 470 -21.08 13.74 -19.59
CA LEU A 470 -20.03 14.64 -20.06
C LEU A 470 -20.60 15.77 -20.94
N ARG A 471 -21.45 15.42 -21.92
CA ARG A 471 -22.07 16.39 -22.85
C ARG A 471 -22.96 17.40 -22.14
N ASN A 472 -23.69 16.97 -21.11
CA ASN A 472 -24.53 17.86 -20.30
C ASN A 472 -23.73 18.98 -19.62
N GLN A 473 -22.43 18.79 -19.40
CA GLN A 473 -21.57 19.82 -18.81
C GLN A 473 -21.19 20.93 -19.81
N PHE A 474 -21.32 20.71 -21.13
CA PHE A 474 -20.88 21.66 -22.17
C PHE A 474 -21.62 23.00 -22.14
N THR A 475 -22.84 22.99 -21.61
CA THR A 475 -23.70 24.16 -21.46
C THR A 475 -23.81 24.64 -20.02
N SER A 476 -23.02 24.07 -19.09
CA SER A 476 -23.04 24.48 -17.69
C SER A 476 -22.46 25.87 -17.52
N GLU A 477 -23.01 26.65 -16.58
CA GLU A 477 -22.55 28.03 -16.34
C GLU A 477 -21.08 28.08 -15.92
N ALA A 478 -20.63 27.09 -15.13
CA ALA A 478 -19.23 26.95 -14.71
C ALA A 478 -18.25 26.77 -15.88
N VAL A 479 -18.68 26.03 -16.92
CA VAL A 479 -17.90 25.85 -18.16
C VAL A 479 -17.95 27.13 -18.99
N MET A 480 -19.14 27.69 -19.24
CA MET A 480 -19.29 28.88 -20.08
C MET A 480 -18.46 30.06 -19.56
N ARG A 481 -18.37 30.26 -18.24
CA ARG A 481 -17.51 31.32 -17.64
C ARG A 481 -16.02 31.20 -18.00
N GLN A 482 -15.53 30.03 -18.39
CA GLN A 482 -14.13 29.79 -18.80
C GLN A 482 -13.94 29.87 -20.33
N THR A 483 -15.03 30.02 -21.09
CA THR A 483 -14.99 30.07 -22.55
C THR A 483 -15.02 31.51 -23.08
N PRO A 484 -14.51 31.76 -24.30
CA PRO A 484 -14.65 33.06 -24.94
C PRO A 484 -16.12 33.47 -25.09
N LYS A 485 -16.46 34.69 -24.64
CA LYS A 485 -17.82 35.27 -24.75
C LYS A 485 -18.93 34.42 -24.08
N ASN A 486 -18.60 33.59 -23.08
CA ASN A 486 -19.56 32.69 -22.42
C ASN A 486 -20.28 31.73 -23.40
N MET A 487 -19.57 31.27 -24.43
CA MET A 487 -20.12 30.35 -25.43
C MET A 487 -20.16 28.91 -24.90
N GLN A 488 -21.10 28.12 -25.41
CA GLN A 488 -21.17 26.70 -25.10
C GLN A 488 -20.04 25.93 -25.80
N LEU A 489 -19.60 24.82 -25.21
CA LEU A 489 -18.63 23.94 -25.88
C LEU A 489 -19.31 23.15 -26.99
N SER A 490 -18.66 23.10 -28.15
CA SER A 490 -19.03 22.22 -29.27
C SER A 490 -18.25 20.89 -29.23
N GLY A 491 -17.18 20.83 -28.44
CA GLY A 491 -16.45 19.59 -28.17
C GLY A 491 -15.48 19.69 -27.01
N TYR A 492 -14.96 18.54 -26.58
CA TYR A 492 -13.99 18.40 -25.50
C TYR A 492 -12.91 17.38 -25.87
N ILE A 493 -11.64 17.74 -25.72
CA ILE A 493 -10.49 16.88 -26.05
C ILE A 493 -10.03 16.13 -24.79
N VAL A 494 -9.87 14.81 -24.92
CA VAL A 494 -9.42 13.92 -23.84
C VAL A 494 -8.30 13.00 -24.34
N PRO A 495 -7.03 13.28 -24.03
CA PRO A 495 -5.91 12.41 -24.36
C PRO A 495 -5.71 11.26 -23.36
N VAL A 496 -5.00 10.19 -23.78
CA VAL A 496 -4.41 9.18 -22.88
C VAL A 496 -3.09 9.72 -22.34
N THR A 497 -3.16 10.50 -21.26
CA THR A 497 -1.97 10.98 -20.53
C THR A 497 -2.37 11.52 -19.16
N ASP A 498 -1.37 11.82 -18.33
CA ASP A 498 -1.47 12.69 -17.16
C ASP A 498 -0.81 14.06 -17.41
N ALA A 499 -0.68 14.85 -16.33
CA ALA A 499 -0.09 16.19 -16.36
C ALA A 499 1.44 16.22 -16.63
N HIS A 500 2.08 15.05 -16.67
CA HIS A 500 3.53 14.88 -16.87
C HIS A 500 3.86 14.12 -18.16
N GLN A 501 2.87 13.93 -19.04
CA GLN A 501 3.06 13.28 -20.33
C GLN A 501 3.58 11.84 -20.18
N SER A 502 3.11 11.15 -19.13
CA SER A 502 3.48 9.77 -18.85
C SER A 502 2.90 8.80 -19.88
N GLU A 503 3.75 7.97 -20.49
CA GLU A 503 3.35 6.90 -21.43
C GLU A 503 2.30 5.97 -20.82
N ARG A 504 2.50 5.58 -19.56
CA ARG A 504 1.54 4.78 -18.79
C ARG A 504 0.89 5.65 -17.75
N THR A 505 -0.40 5.86 -17.93
CA THR A 505 -1.22 6.65 -17.01
C THR A 505 -1.75 5.74 -15.89
N PRO A 506 -1.45 6.01 -14.61
CA PRO A 506 -2.03 5.26 -13.50
C PRO A 506 -3.56 5.33 -13.53
N ASP A 507 -4.24 4.33 -12.98
CA ASP A 507 -5.71 4.25 -13.00
C ASP A 507 -6.38 5.51 -12.42
N HIS A 508 -5.76 6.19 -11.45
CA HIS A 508 -6.25 7.46 -10.92
C HIS A 508 -6.36 8.58 -11.99
N TYR A 509 -5.52 8.57 -13.02
CA TYR A 509 -5.50 9.58 -14.09
C TYR A 509 -6.05 9.06 -15.43
N ALA A 510 -6.48 7.80 -15.50
CA ALA A 510 -6.90 7.12 -16.72
C ALA A 510 -8.31 7.55 -17.19
N ARG A 511 -8.51 8.84 -17.45
CA ARG A 511 -9.80 9.47 -17.79
C ARG A 511 -10.44 8.91 -19.06
N LEU A 512 -9.64 8.71 -20.11
CA LEU A 512 -10.16 8.14 -21.36
C LEU A 512 -10.57 6.67 -21.18
N LYS A 513 -9.81 5.89 -20.40
CA LYS A 513 -10.20 4.52 -20.00
C LYS A 513 -11.50 4.53 -19.21
N PHE A 514 -11.68 5.46 -18.28
CA PHE A 514 -12.94 5.62 -17.55
C PHE A 514 -14.12 5.93 -18.47
N LEU A 515 -13.97 6.84 -19.43
CA LEU A 515 -15.04 7.22 -20.36
C LEU A 515 -15.40 6.13 -21.38
N SER A 516 -14.38 5.48 -21.95
CA SER A 516 -14.53 4.65 -23.16
C SER A 516 -14.29 3.15 -22.96
N GLY A 517 -13.68 2.75 -21.84
CA GLY A 517 -13.18 1.38 -21.63
C GLY A 517 -11.81 1.10 -22.26
N PHE A 518 -11.27 2.01 -23.08
CA PHE A 518 -10.01 1.84 -23.78
C PHE A 518 -8.82 1.74 -22.83
N GLY A 519 -8.16 0.57 -22.80
CA GLY A 519 -7.00 0.28 -21.97
C GLY A 519 -5.64 0.48 -22.67
N GLY A 520 -5.62 1.11 -23.85
CA GLY A 520 -4.38 1.41 -24.55
C GLY A 520 -3.58 2.53 -23.90
N THR A 521 -2.29 2.61 -24.22
CA THR A 521 -1.37 3.62 -23.67
C THR A 521 -1.25 4.87 -24.53
N LYS A 522 -1.85 4.88 -25.73
CA LYS A 522 -1.80 6.01 -26.66
C LYS A 522 -3.15 6.30 -27.27
N GLY A 523 -3.46 7.59 -27.38
CA GLY A 523 -4.56 8.07 -28.19
C GLY A 523 -5.12 9.39 -27.68
N THR A 524 -5.83 10.07 -28.56
CA THR A 524 -6.51 11.33 -28.25
C THR A 524 -7.93 11.28 -28.75
N ALA A 525 -8.88 11.53 -27.85
CA ALA A 525 -10.30 11.57 -28.18
C ALA A 525 -10.82 13.01 -28.30
N ILE A 526 -11.77 13.22 -29.20
CA ILE A 526 -12.68 14.37 -29.17
C ILE A 526 -14.11 13.90 -28.95
N ILE A 527 -14.78 14.51 -27.99
CA ILE A 527 -16.20 14.27 -27.70
C ILE A 527 -16.96 15.54 -28.04
N THR A 528 -17.85 15.46 -29.02
CA THR A 528 -18.80 16.52 -29.39
C THR A 528 -20.18 16.22 -28.80
N SER A 529 -21.14 17.11 -29.00
CA SER A 529 -22.54 16.90 -28.59
C SER A 529 -23.17 15.63 -29.19
N GLU A 530 -22.66 15.15 -30.34
CA GLU A 530 -23.24 14.04 -31.09
C GLU A 530 -22.27 12.84 -31.23
N LYS A 531 -20.99 13.11 -31.53
CA LYS A 531 -19.98 12.10 -31.87
C LYS A 531 -18.90 12.00 -30.80
N ALA A 532 -18.33 10.81 -30.61
CA ALA A 532 -17.11 10.59 -29.84
C ALA A 532 -16.11 9.84 -30.73
N VAL A 533 -14.93 10.42 -30.94
CA VAL A 533 -13.94 9.89 -31.89
C VAL A 533 -12.57 9.81 -31.21
N LEU A 534 -11.92 8.65 -31.30
CA LEU A 534 -10.58 8.38 -30.78
C LEU A 534 -9.60 8.20 -31.94
N TRP A 535 -8.48 8.94 -31.94
CA TRP A 535 -7.33 8.66 -32.79
C TRP A 535 -6.28 7.90 -31.98
N THR A 536 -5.75 6.81 -32.52
CA THR A 536 -4.70 6.00 -31.90
C THR A 536 -3.79 5.38 -32.98
N ASP A 537 -2.68 4.75 -32.60
CA ASP A 537 -1.72 4.14 -33.54
C ASP A 537 -2.18 2.77 -34.06
N ASN A 538 -1.46 2.20 -35.03
CA ASN A 538 -1.73 0.86 -35.58
C ASN A 538 -1.82 -0.18 -34.45
N GLN A 539 -0.89 -0.12 -33.50
CA GLN A 539 -0.79 -1.08 -32.41
C GLN A 539 -2.08 -1.09 -31.57
N HIS A 540 -2.61 0.09 -31.22
CA HIS A 540 -3.74 0.24 -30.32
C HIS A 540 -5.10 0.31 -31.02
N PHE A 541 -5.14 0.49 -32.34
CA PHE A 541 -6.39 0.56 -33.12
C PHE A 541 -7.27 -0.68 -32.93
N LYS A 542 -6.70 -1.88 -33.08
CA LYS A 542 -7.43 -3.15 -32.87
C LYS A 542 -7.87 -3.34 -31.42
N LEU A 543 -7.05 -2.88 -30.46
CA LEU A 543 -7.39 -2.94 -29.04
C LEU A 543 -8.61 -2.07 -28.74
N ALA A 544 -8.63 -0.86 -29.28
CA ALA A 544 -9.76 0.07 -29.15
C ALA A 544 -11.05 -0.52 -29.74
N GLN A 545 -10.98 -1.13 -30.93
CA GLN A 545 -12.13 -1.81 -31.54
C GLN A 545 -12.70 -2.97 -30.70
N ARG A 546 -11.85 -3.63 -29.91
CA ARG A 546 -12.25 -4.75 -29.03
C ARG A 546 -12.81 -4.27 -27.69
N GLU A 547 -12.21 -3.25 -27.10
CA GLU A 547 -12.53 -2.81 -25.73
C GLU A 547 -13.61 -1.71 -25.67
N MET A 548 -13.81 -0.94 -26.76
CA MET A 548 -14.76 0.18 -26.79
C MET A 548 -16.10 -0.20 -27.42
N ASP A 549 -17.16 0.48 -26.99
CA ASP A 549 -18.49 0.33 -27.59
C ASP A 549 -18.59 1.13 -28.90
N MET A 550 -18.40 0.41 -30.02
CA MET A 550 -18.41 0.97 -31.37
C MET A 550 -19.78 1.53 -31.80
N ALA A 551 -20.86 1.30 -31.04
CA ALA A 551 -22.13 1.97 -31.28
C ALA A 551 -22.08 3.47 -30.94
N TYR A 552 -21.18 3.88 -30.03
CA TYR A 552 -21.06 5.26 -29.56
C TYR A 552 -19.70 5.90 -29.85
N TRP A 553 -18.68 5.08 -30.10
CA TRP A 553 -17.31 5.52 -30.38
C TRP A 553 -16.89 5.19 -31.81
N THR A 554 -16.24 6.15 -32.46
CA THR A 554 -15.49 5.91 -33.69
C THR A 554 -14.00 5.87 -33.37
N VAL A 555 -13.30 4.84 -33.83
CA VAL A 555 -11.84 4.73 -33.67
C VAL A 555 -11.20 4.97 -35.03
N LYS A 556 -10.14 5.78 -35.05
CA LYS A 556 -9.34 6.12 -36.24
C LYS A 556 -7.87 5.80 -35.98
N ASN A 557 -7.21 5.31 -37.02
CA ASN A 557 -5.80 4.97 -36.99
C ASN A 557 -4.97 6.09 -37.63
N TYR A 558 -4.26 6.88 -36.83
CA TYR A 558 -3.56 8.07 -37.35
C TYR A 558 -2.31 7.74 -38.19
N GLU A 559 -1.88 6.49 -38.24
CA GLU A 559 -0.72 6.05 -39.03
C GLU A 559 -1.10 5.63 -40.46
N GLU A 560 -2.38 5.43 -40.73
CA GLU A 560 -2.91 5.21 -42.09
C GLU A 560 -2.95 6.53 -42.86
N LYS A 561 -2.36 6.56 -44.06
CA LYS A 561 -2.26 7.78 -44.88
C LYS A 561 -3.60 8.38 -45.26
N GLU A 562 -4.61 7.53 -45.43
CA GLU A 562 -5.97 7.89 -45.79
C GLU A 562 -6.78 8.42 -44.59
N THR A 563 -6.30 8.21 -43.36
CA THR A 563 -7.01 8.67 -42.17
C THR A 563 -6.81 10.16 -41.98
N GLU A 564 -7.92 10.91 -42.02
CA GLU A 564 -7.91 12.34 -41.71
C GLU A 564 -7.39 12.63 -40.30
N THR A 565 -6.62 13.72 -40.17
CA THR A 565 -6.10 14.16 -38.87
C THR A 565 -7.23 14.63 -37.95
N MET A 566 -6.97 14.71 -36.64
CA MET A 566 -7.97 15.24 -35.70
C MET A 566 -8.39 16.66 -36.07
N SER A 567 -7.45 17.50 -36.52
CA SER A 567 -7.73 18.87 -36.95
C SER A 567 -8.57 18.93 -38.22
N ASP A 568 -8.29 18.06 -39.20
CA ASP A 568 -9.11 17.97 -40.42
C ASP A 568 -10.54 17.51 -40.11
N TRP A 569 -10.67 16.53 -39.21
CA TRP A 569 -11.98 16.07 -38.77
C TRP A 569 -12.76 17.17 -38.04
N ILE A 570 -12.10 17.93 -37.16
CA ILE A 570 -12.69 19.09 -36.49
C ILE A 570 -13.14 20.11 -37.53
N ALA A 571 -12.29 20.43 -38.51
CA ALA A 571 -12.59 21.40 -39.55
C ALA A 571 -13.82 21.02 -40.39
N GLN A 572 -14.05 19.72 -40.60
CA GLN A 572 -15.19 19.21 -41.36
C GLN A 572 -16.47 19.05 -40.54
N ASN A 573 -16.36 18.77 -39.23
CA ASN A 573 -17.51 18.35 -38.40
C ASN A 573 -17.96 19.42 -37.39
N ILE A 574 -17.15 20.45 -37.11
CA ILE A 574 -17.45 21.47 -36.12
C ILE A 574 -17.71 22.82 -36.81
N PRO A 575 -18.84 23.52 -36.53
CA PRO A 575 -19.16 24.79 -37.16
C PRO A 575 -18.11 25.88 -36.94
N SER A 576 -17.97 26.77 -37.93
CA SER A 576 -17.11 27.94 -37.79
C SER A 576 -17.53 28.82 -36.61
N GLY A 577 -16.56 29.38 -35.89
CA GLY A 577 -16.79 30.19 -34.69
C GLY A 577 -17.05 29.42 -33.39
N SER A 578 -17.09 28.08 -33.43
CA SER A 578 -17.30 27.22 -32.26
C SER A 578 -16.14 27.23 -31.26
N VAL A 579 -16.40 26.69 -30.06
CA VAL A 579 -15.41 26.55 -28.98
C VAL A 579 -15.21 25.08 -28.64
N ILE A 580 -13.95 24.64 -28.56
CA ILE A 580 -13.56 23.29 -28.14
C ILE A 580 -12.80 23.40 -26.82
N GLY A 581 -13.28 22.71 -25.79
CA GLY A 581 -12.65 22.70 -24.48
C GLY A 581 -11.54 21.64 -24.38
N PHE A 582 -10.57 21.88 -23.50
CA PHE A 582 -9.56 20.88 -23.13
C PHE A 582 -9.04 21.15 -21.72
N ASP A 583 -8.49 20.12 -21.07
CA ASP A 583 -7.73 20.29 -19.83
C ASP A 583 -6.30 20.77 -20.17
N PRO A 584 -5.90 21.98 -19.72
CA PRO A 584 -4.61 22.57 -20.06
C PRO A 584 -3.41 21.85 -19.44
N THR A 585 -3.63 20.96 -18.46
CA THR A 585 -2.56 20.15 -17.87
C THR A 585 -2.21 18.94 -18.74
N LEU A 586 -3.15 18.45 -19.56
CA LEU A 586 -2.98 17.22 -20.35
C LEU A 586 -2.51 17.48 -21.78
N ILE A 587 -2.79 18.67 -22.32
CA ILE A 587 -2.40 19.06 -23.67
C ILE A 587 -1.05 19.76 -23.65
N THR A 588 -0.12 19.36 -24.51
CA THR A 588 1.18 20.03 -24.66
C THR A 588 1.04 21.35 -25.39
N ILE A 589 1.95 22.29 -25.14
CA ILE A 589 1.97 23.57 -25.84
C ILE A 589 2.21 23.40 -27.36
N THR A 590 2.97 22.39 -27.75
CA THR A 590 3.24 22.03 -29.15
C THR A 590 1.96 21.59 -29.86
N PHE A 591 1.22 20.63 -29.27
CA PHE A 591 -0.07 20.17 -29.79
C PHE A 591 -1.08 21.31 -29.88
N TYR A 592 -1.21 22.12 -28.82
CA TYR A 592 -2.11 23.27 -28.82
C TYR A 592 -1.79 24.23 -29.97
N THR A 593 -0.51 24.56 -30.16
CA THR A 593 -0.08 25.53 -31.18
C THR A 593 -0.36 25.01 -32.59
N GLU A 594 -0.08 23.73 -32.84
CA GLU A 594 -0.37 23.07 -34.11
C GLU A 594 -1.87 23.09 -34.43
N VAL A 595 -2.70 22.54 -33.54
CA VAL A 595 -4.15 22.44 -33.73
C VAL A 595 -4.78 23.84 -33.82
N ALA A 596 -4.40 24.77 -32.95
CA ALA A 596 -4.93 26.14 -33.00
C ALA A 596 -4.57 26.87 -34.30
N SER A 597 -3.39 26.61 -34.86
CA SER A 597 -2.98 27.22 -36.15
C SER A 597 -3.79 26.68 -37.32
N GLN A 598 -4.06 25.37 -37.34
CA GLN A 598 -4.85 24.70 -38.35
C GLN A 598 -6.33 25.11 -38.27
N LEU A 599 -6.88 25.37 -37.07
CA LEU A 599 -8.29 25.74 -36.91
C LEU A 599 -8.58 27.24 -37.04
N LYS A 600 -7.54 28.08 -37.15
CA LYS A 600 -7.66 29.54 -37.13
C LYS A 600 -8.56 30.11 -38.22
N TYR A 601 -8.53 29.55 -39.43
CA TYR A 601 -9.30 30.05 -40.58
C TYR A 601 -10.80 29.81 -40.46
N LEU A 602 -11.21 28.86 -39.60
CA LEU A 602 -12.62 28.58 -39.28
C LEU A 602 -13.10 29.35 -38.04
N GLU A 603 -12.26 30.20 -37.46
CA GLU A 603 -12.53 30.91 -36.21
C GLU A 603 -12.89 29.98 -35.02
N ILE A 604 -12.55 28.70 -35.10
CA ILE A 604 -12.75 27.74 -34.01
C ILE A 604 -11.70 28.01 -32.93
N LYS A 605 -12.15 28.13 -31.67
CA LYS A 605 -11.28 28.48 -30.53
C LYS A 605 -11.08 27.29 -29.61
N LEU A 606 -9.85 27.05 -29.20
CA LEU A 606 -9.52 26.12 -28.12
C LEU A 606 -9.59 26.86 -26.79
N ALA A 607 -10.43 26.40 -25.86
CA ALA A 607 -10.63 26.99 -24.55
C ALA A 607 -10.02 26.10 -23.45
N PRO A 608 -9.01 26.58 -22.69
CA PRO A 608 -8.49 25.85 -21.55
C PRO A 608 -9.52 25.84 -20.41
N LEU A 609 -9.85 24.66 -19.88
CA LEU A 609 -10.74 24.49 -18.72
C LEU A 609 -9.91 24.01 -17.53
N HIS A 610 -9.84 24.82 -16.47
CA HIS A 610 -9.01 24.52 -15.30
C HIS A 610 -9.53 23.35 -14.45
N THR A 611 -10.81 22.99 -14.63
CA THR A 611 -11.41 21.79 -14.04
C THR A 611 -11.64 20.76 -15.13
N ASN A 612 -11.15 19.54 -14.92
CA ASN A 612 -11.37 18.44 -15.86
C ASN A 612 -12.84 17.98 -15.80
N LEU A 613 -13.53 17.95 -16.94
CA LEU A 613 -14.96 17.60 -16.99
C LEU A 613 -15.24 16.13 -16.67
N VAL A 614 -14.26 15.25 -16.90
CA VAL A 614 -14.36 13.82 -16.58
C VAL A 614 -14.30 13.60 -15.06
N ASP A 615 -13.48 14.40 -14.37
CA ASP A 615 -13.32 14.27 -12.92
C ASP A 615 -14.62 14.61 -12.17
N ASN A 616 -15.44 15.53 -12.72
CA ASN A 616 -16.73 15.91 -12.14
C ASN A 616 -17.76 14.77 -12.06
N MET A 617 -17.60 13.75 -12.90
CA MET A 617 -18.53 12.61 -13.02
C MET A 617 -17.91 11.29 -12.51
N TRP A 618 -16.61 11.26 -12.25
CA TRP A 618 -15.89 10.06 -11.80
C TRP A 618 -15.97 9.86 -10.29
N LYS A 619 -17.11 9.36 -9.81
CA LYS A 619 -17.42 9.22 -8.36
C LYS A 619 -16.53 8.20 -7.63
N ASP A 620 -16.14 7.13 -8.31
CA ASP A 620 -15.34 6.01 -7.78
C ASP A 620 -13.88 6.08 -8.23
N ARG A 621 -13.34 7.29 -8.43
CA ARG A 621 -11.97 7.50 -8.89
C ARG A 621 -10.95 6.80 -7.97
N PRO A 622 -10.09 5.91 -8.50
CA PRO A 622 -9.12 5.16 -7.69
C PRO A 622 -8.17 6.07 -6.92
N TYR A 623 -7.78 5.70 -5.69
CA TYR A 623 -6.79 6.47 -4.94
C TYR A 623 -5.38 6.33 -5.54
N ARG A 624 -4.62 7.44 -5.56
CA ARG A 624 -3.23 7.44 -6.02
C ARG A 624 -2.33 6.73 -5.01
N ARG A 625 -1.67 5.65 -5.43
CA ARG A 625 -0.67 4.94 -4.62
C ARG A 625 0.70 5.61 -4.76
N GLY A 626 1.57 5.39 -3.77
CA GLY A 626 3.00 5.64 -3.94
C GLY A 626 3.74 5.81 -2.62
N ASP A 627 4.91 5.19 -2.54
CA ASP A 627 5.75 5.15 -1.34
C ASP A 627 6.66 6.39 -1.20
N VAL A 628 7.46 6.38 -0.14
CA VAL A 628 8.59 7.30 0.06
C VAL A 628 9.61 7.14 -1.06
N VAL A 629 10.17 8.25 -1.55
CA VAL A 629 11.22 8.21 -2.57
C VAL A 629 12.51 7.60 -2.02
N GLN A 630 13.18 6.81 -2.84
CA GLN A 630 14.49 6.24 -2.54
C GLN A 630 15.60 7.14 -3.09
N VAL A 631 16.66 7.34 -2.31
CA VAL A 631 17.85 8.08 -2.75
C VAL A 631 18.85 7.10 -3.37
N MET A 632 19.39 7.45 -4.53
CA MET A 632 20.46 6.70 -5.19
C MET A 632 21.83 7.31 -4.88
N GLY A 633 22.77 6.44 -4.51
CA GLY A 633 24.13 6.83 -4.14
C GLY A 633 25.00 7.25 -5.33
N LEU A 634 26.16 7.86 -5.05
CA LEU A 634 27.13 8.21 -6.08
C LEU A 634 27.72 6.99 -6.80
N GLY A 635 27.88 5.85 -6.11
CA GLY A 635 28.33 4.60 -6.72
C GLY A 635 27.33 3.99 -7.71
N GLU A 636 26.07 4.42 -7.65
CA GLU A 636 24.99 3.96 -8.53
C GLU A 636 24.83 4.94 -9.70
N CYS A 637 24.76 6.24 -9.40
CA CYS A 637 24.48 7.29 -10.39
C CYS A 637 25.73 7.78 -11.14
N GLY A 638 26.94 7.60 -10.61
CA GLY A 638 28.20 8.12 -11.15
C GLY A 638 28.38 9.64 -11.09
N ARG A 639 27.29 10.41 -10.90
CA ARG A 639 27.29 11.88 -10.83
C ARG A 639 26.34 12.37 -9.74
N SER A 640 26.75 13.40 -9.00
CA SER A 640 25.90 14.03 -7.98
C SER A 640 24.75 14.84 -8.61
N ALA A 641 23.66 15.01 -7.86
CA ALA A 641 22.55 15.88 -8.27
C ALA A 641 23.00 17.32 -8.53
N MET A 642 23.87 17.85 -7.66
CA MET A 642 24.43 19.20 -7.80
C MET A 642 25.20 19.37 -9.11
N THR A 643 26.06 18.40 -9.46
CA THR A 643 26.81 18.44 -10.74
C THR A 643 25.88 18.39 -11.94
N LYS A 644 24.80 17.59 -11.89
CA LYS A 644 23.81 17.51 -12.98
C LYS A 644 23.03 18.84 -13.13
N ILE A 645 22.66 19.46 -12.02
CA ILE A 645 21.99 20.77 -11.96
C ILE A 645 22.90 21.87 -12.54
N ASP A 646 24.18 21.88 -12.19
CA ASP A 646 25.13 22.88 -12.68
C ASP A 646 25.40 22.75 -14.18
N ASP A 647 25.43 21.52 -14.71
CA ASP A 647 25.46 21.28 -16.15
C ASP A 647 24.23 21.84 -16.85
N LEU A 648 23.04 21.62 -16.29
CA LEU A 648 21.80 22.17 -16.84
C LEU A 648 21.81 23.70 -16.82
N ARG A 649 22.31 24.33 -15.74
CA ARG A 649 22.50 25.80 -15.70
C ARG A 649 23.44 26.31 -16.79
N ARG A 650 24.53 25.59 -17.09
CA ARG A 650 25.42 25.95 -18.20
C ARG A 650 24.71 25.86 -19.55
N GLN A 651 23.84 24.87 -19.73
CA GLN A 651 23.02 24.71 -20.93
C GLN A 651 21.96 25.81 -21.08
N LEU A 652 21.39 26.29 -19.97
CA LEU A 652 20.50 27.46 -19.94
C LEU A 652 21.24 28.74 -20.30
N ALA A 653 22.42 28.98 -19.69
CA ALA A 653 23.23 30.15 -19.96
C ALA A 653 23.64 30.26 -21.44
N ALA A 654 24.01 29.14 -22.06
CA ALA A 654 24.35 29.08 -23.49
C ALA A 654 23.18 29.48 -24.41
N ARG A 655 21.94 29.35 -23.95
CA ARG A 655 20.71 29.72 -24.66
C ARG A 655 20.13 31.07 -24.21
N ASN A 656 20.87 31.80 -23.36
CA ASN A 656 20.38 33.01 -22.70
C ASN A 656 19.06 32.79 -21.89
N CYS A 657 18.80 31.56 -21.45
CA CYS A 657 17.66 31.24 -20.62
C CYS A 657 17.99 31.48 -19.14
N THR A 658 17.03 32.02 -18.39
CA THR A 658 17.18 32.36 -16.97
C THR A 658 16.57 31.32 -16.03
N ALA A 659 15.67 30.47 -16.56
CA ALA A 659 15.07 29.37 -15.84
C ALA A 659 14.55 28.28 -16.78
N THR A 660 14.16 27.15 -16.20
CA THR A 660 13.48 26.05 -16.88
C THR A 660 12.51 25.35 -15.93
N VAL A 661 11.46 24.77 -16.51
CA VAL A 661 10.54 23.86 -15.82
C VAL A 661 10.79 22.47 -16.38
N VAL A 662 11.08 21.51 -15.50
CA VAL A 662 11.17 20.10 -15.84
C VAL A 662 9.89 19.42 -15.35
N SER A 663 9.03 19.04 -16.29
CA SER A 663 7.77 18.34 -16.01
C SER A 663 7.88 16.82 -16.16
N SER A 664 8.78 16.29 -16.99
CA SER A 664 8.91 14.84 -17.13
C SER A 664 9.44 14.19 -15.85
N LEU A 665 8.72 13.20 -15.34
CA LEU A 665 9.03 12.59 -14.04
C LEU A 665 10.41 11.92 -14.01
N ASP A 666 10.79 11.23 -15.08
CA ASP A 666 12.10 10.57 -15.18
C ASP A 666 13.26 11.56 -15.25
N ASP A 667 13.06 12.74 -15.85
CA ASP A 667 14.06 13.83 -15.82
C ASP A 667 14.25 14.37 -14.40
N VAL A 668 13.14 14.58 -13.66
CA VAL A 668 13.21 15.02 -12.25
C VAL A 668 13.93 13.97 -11.39
N MET A 669 13.53 12.71 -11.51
CA MET A 669 14.14 11.59 -10.76
C MET A 669 15.65 11.46 -11.08
N TRP A 670 16.03 11.57 -12.36
CA TRP A 670 17.43 11.46 -12.78
C TRP A 670 18.29 12.65 -12.33
N LEU A 671 17.79 13.89 -12.45
CA LEU A 671 18.51 15.09 -12.02
C LEU A 671 18.78 15.07 -10.52
N LEU A 672 17.81 14.61 -9.74
CA LEU A 672 17.87 14.64 -8.28
C LEU A 672 18.42 13.36 -7.65
N ASN A 673 18.77 12.33 -8.44
CA ASN A 673 19.20 11.02 -7.93
C ASN A 673 18.20 10.41 -6.92
N ILE A 674 16.91 10.52 -7.19
CA ILE A 674 15.85 9.91 -6.39
C ILE A 674 14.95 9.04 -7.26
N ARG A 675 14.21 8.10 -6.66
CA ARG A 675 13.30 7.18 -7.34
C ARG A 675 12.00 7.03 -6.58
N GLY A 676 10.89 6.96 -7.30
CA GLY A 676 9.55 6.80 -6.72
C GLY A 676 8.92 5.44 -7.03
N ASN A 677 7.63 5.31 -6.76
CA ASN A 677 6.82 4.13 -7.09
C ASN A 677 5.35 4.51 -7.33
N ASP A 678 5.12 5.68 -7.93
CA ASP A 678 3.77 6.19 -8.19
C ASP A 678 3.20 5.64 -9.51
N LEU A 679 4.08 5.26 -10.43
CA LEU A 679 3.72 4.68 -11.72
C LEU A 679 4.02 3.18 -11.70
N GLU A 680 3.08 2.39 -12.16
CA GLU A 680 3.29 0.96 -12.32
C GLU A 680 4.46 0.72 -13.31
N PHE A 681 5.35 -0.20 -12.94
CA PHE A 681 6.54 -0.57 -13.72
C PHE A 681 7.63 0.49 -13.89
N SER A 682 7.42 1.72 -13.44
CA SER A 682 8.37 2.84 -13.59
C SER A 682 8.66 3.47 -12.23
N PRO A 683 9.92 3.49 -11.76
CA PRO A 683 10.28 3.97 -10.42
C PRO A 683 10.30 5.51 -10.33
N LEU A 684 9.14 6.13 -10.55
CA LEU A 684 8.92 7.56 -10.70
C LEU A 684 7.93 8.08 -9.65
N ALA A 685 8.06 9.35 -9.26
CA ALA A 685 7.13 10.02 -8.35
C ALA A 685 6.62 11.32 -8.98
N TYR A 686 5.31 11.62 -8.87
CA TYR A 686 4.76 12.85 -9.43
C TYR A 686 5.45 14.06 -8.81
N SER A 687 6.08 14.83 -9.67
CA SER A 687 6.84 15.99 -9.24
C SER A 687 7.12 16.94 -10.38
N TYR A 688 7.30 18.22 -10.05
CA TYR A 688 7.87 19.22 -10.95
C TYR A 688 9.17 19.74 -10.38
N LEU A 689 10.11 20.09 -11.25
CA LEU A 689 11.32 20.81 -10.85
C LEU A 689 11.35 22.16 -11.56
N PHE A 690 11.38 23.24 -10.77
CA PHE A 690 11.63 24.58 -11.29
C PHE A 690 13.06 24.99 -10.95
N LEU A 691 13.86 25.23 -11.98
CA LEU A 691 15.28 25.56 -11.84
C LEU A 691 15.53 26.95 -12.40
N THR A 692 16.15 27.80 -11.60
CA THR A 692 16.66 29.11 -12.01
C THR A 692 18.19 29.10 -12.00
N MET A 693 18.80 30.19 -12.46
CA MET A 693 20.26 30.37 -12.38
C MET A 693 20.82 30.31 -10.94
N ARG A 694 19.99 30.45 -9.90
CA ARG A 694 20.45 30.51 -8.49
C ARG A 694 19.78 29.49 -7.58
N GLU A 695 18.52 29.16 -7.82
CA GLU A 695 17.71 28.33 -6.94
C GLU A 695 17.12 27.13 -7.70
N VAL A 696 16.85 26.05 -6.96
CA VAL A 696 16.18 24.85 -7.46
C VAL A 696 15.02 24.52 -6.52
N HIS A 697 13.83 24.32 -7.08
CA HIS A 697 12.61 24.06 -6.35
C HIS A 697 11.95 22.78 -6.85
N LEU A 698 11.90 21.76 -6.00
CA LEU A 698 11.15 20.52 -6.21
C LEU A 698 9.73 20.69 -5.67
N PHE A 699 8.73 20.30 -6.44
CA PHE A 699 7.34 20.24 -6.03
C PHE A 699 6.91 18.78 -6.02
N ILE A 700 6.66 18.24 -4.83
CA ILE A 700 6.35 16.82 -4.61
C ILE A 700 5.45 16.70 -3.38
N ASP A 701 4.69 15.61 -3.27
CA ASP A 701 3.95 15.31 -2.04
C ASP A 701 4.92 15.11 -0.88
N LEU A 702 4.82 15.94 0.15
CA LEU A 702 5.82 16.01 1.23
C LEU A 702 5.90 14.72 2.04
N GLU A 703 4.83 13.91 2.06
CA GLU A 703 4.81 12.58 2.66
C GLU A 703 5.78 11.59 1.98
N LYS A 704 6.18 11.87 0.74
CA LYS A 704 7.13 11.04 -0.01
C LYS A 704 8.58 11.32 0.36
N LEU A 705 8.86 12.39 1.11
CA LEU A 705 10.20 12.78 1.50
C LEU A 705 10.45 12.35 2.95
N ASP A 706 11.14 11.23 3.16
CA ASP A 706 11.64 10.88 4.49
C ASP A 706 12.90 11.67 4.86
N ILE A 707 13.43 11.41 6.05
CA ILE A 707 14.64 12.11 6.53
C ILE A 707 15.85 11.90 5.62
N ILE A 708 15.96 10.76 4.94
CA ILE A 708 17.09 10.45 4.05
C ILE A 708 16.96 11.31 2.78
N ALA A 709 15.78 11.30 2.16
CA ALA A 709 15.48 12.12 0.98
C ALA A 709 15.61 13.63 1.28
N GLN A 710 15.07 14.10 2.41
CA GLN A 710 15.20 15.49 2.83
C GLN A 710 16.66 15.90 3.03
N THR A 711 17.47 15.05 3.68
CA THR A 711 18.90 15.30 3.89
C THR A 711 19.64 15.41 2.56
N HIS A 712 19.41 14.46 1.65
CA HIS A 712 20.01 14.44 0.31
C HIS A 712 19.66 15.69 -0.51
N LEU A 713 18.37 16.07 -0.54
CA LEU A 713 17.91 17.26 -1.26
C LEU A 713 18.49 18.55 -0.66
N THR A 714 18.57 18.64 0.66
CA THR A 714 19.16 19.80 1.35
C THR A 714 20.66 19.92 1.03
N GLN A 715 21.39 18.81 1.01
CA GLN A 715 22.80 18.77 0.60
C GLN A 715 23.00 19.19 -0.86
N ALA A 716 22.05 18.87 -1.74
CA ALA A 716 22.04 19.32 -3.13
C ALA A 716 21.51 20.76 -3.31
N VAL A 717 21.22 21.48 -2.22
CA VAL A 717 20.69 22.86 -2.22
C VAL A 717 19.34 22.95 -2.97
N VAL A 718 18.53 21.89 -2.89
CA VAL A 718 17.20 21.82 -3.48
C VAL A 718 16.16 22.15 -2.42
N LYS A 719 15.38 23.21 -2.66
CA LYS A 719 14.21 23.56 -1.84
C LYS A 719 13.04 22.69 -2.30
N TYR A 720 12.23 22.18 -1.37
CA TYR A 720 11.07 21.35 -1.72
C TYR A 720 9.78 21.95 -1.16
N HIS A 721 8.69 21.77 -1.91
CA HIS A 721 7.35 22.30 -1.64
C HIS A 721 6.29 21.24 -1.94
N SER A 722 5.08 21.43 -1.43
CA SER A 722 3.92 20.61 -1.82
C SER A 722 3.70 20.66 -3.33
N TYR A 723 3.44 19.49 -3.94
CA TYR A 723 3.08 19.36 -5.35
C TYR A 723 1.97 20.34 -5.78
N ARG A 724 0.97 20.55 -4.92
CA ARG A 724 -0.18 21.43 -5.18
C ARG A 724 0.19 22.90 -5.32
N ASN A 725 1.30 23.33 -4.73
CA ASN A 725 1.74 24.73 -4.76
C ASN A 725 2.50 25.09 -6.05
N PHE A 726 2.68 24.17 -6.99
CA PHE A 726 3.48 24.39 -8.18
C PHE A 726 3.01 25.57 -9.03
N PHE A 727 1.75 25.57 -9.47
CA PHE A 727 1.23 26.63 -10.35
C PHE A 727 1.15 28.00 -9.66
N SER A 728 0.75 28.03 -8.39
CA SER A 728 0.70 29.27 -7.60
C SER A 728 2.11 29.84 -7.38
N TYR A 729 3.10 28.98 -7.10
CA TYR A 729 4.49 29.39 -7.00
C TYR A 729 5.01 29.95 -8.33
N LEU A 730 4.79 29.23 -9.43
CA LEU A 730 5.28 29.63 -10.75
C LEU A 730 4.70 30.98 -11.20
N THR A 731 3.39 31.17 -10.99
CA THR A 731 2.69 32.43 -11.29
C THR A 731 3.24 33.58 -10.45
N ASN A 732 3.36 33.39 -9.13
CA ASN A 732 3.93 34.39 -8.23
C ASN A 732 5.40 34.73 -8.57
N TRP A 733 6.19 33.74 -8.99
CA TRP A 733 7.56 33.95 -9.41
C TRP A 733 7.60 34.77 -10.70
N TRP A 734 6.76 34.44 -11.68
CA TRP A 734 6.66 35.18 -12.94
C TRP A 734 6.24 36.63 -12.70
N GLU A 735 5.17 36.88 -11.94
CA GLU A 735 4.66 38.23 -11.67
C GLU A 735 5.71 39.15 -11.02
N LYS A 736 6.53 38.60 -10.12
CA LYS A 736 7.62 39.33 -9.46
C LYS A 736 8.82 39.60 -10.37
N ASN A 737 9.10 38.69 -11.32
CA ASN A 737 10.34 38.71 -12.10
C ASN A 737 10.15 39.17 -13.56
N GLN A 738 8.92 39.28 -14.06
CA GLN A 738 8.60 39.70 -15.43
C GLN A 738 9.08 41.11 -15.80
N ARG A 739 9.42 41.94 -14.80
CA ARG A 739 10.04 43.26 -15.01
C ARG A 739 11.50 43.18 -15.48
N TYR A 740 12.14 42.04 -15.31
CA TYR A 740 13.51 41.76 -15.76
C TYR A 740 13.47 40.94 -17.05
N HIS A 741 14.60 40.88 -17.75
CA HIS A 741 14.73 39.95 -18.88
C HIS A 741 14.66 38.51 -18.38
N GLN A 742 13.55 37.83 -18.69
CA GLN A 742 13.32 36.43 -18.39
C GLN A 742 13.05 35.67 -19.68
N LEU A 743 13.77 34.58 -19.88
CA LEU A 743 13.56 33.64 -20.96
C LEU A 743 13.58 32.23 -20.39
N ILE A 744 12.46 31.51 -20.53
CA ILE A 744 12.28 30.19 -19.93
C ILE A 744 12.53 29.11 -20.98
N LEU A 745 13.38 28.14 -20.67
CA LEU A 745 13.50 26.94 -21.49
C LEU A 745 12.39 25.96 -21.10
N LEU A 746 11.51 25.66 -22.04
CA LEU A 746 10.50 24.61 -21.94
C LEU A 746 10.82 23.48 -22.91
N THR A 747 10.16 22.35 -22.71
CA THR A 747 10.33 21.15 -23.51
C THR A 747 9.11 20.88 -24.37
N THR A 748 9.24 20.05 -25.41
CA THR A 748 8.16 19.72 -26.35
C THR A 748 6.97 19.01 -25.70
N ASP A 749 7.20 18.33 -24.58
CA ASP A 749 6.22 17.66 -23.72
C ASP A 749 5.64 18.58 -22.64
N THR A 750 6.11 19.83 -22.51
CA THR A 750 5.56 20.77 -21.51
C THR A 750 4.08 21.05 -21.77
N SER A 751 3.25 20.93 -20.73
CA SER A 751 1.81 21.19 -20.82
C SER A 751 1.50 22.67 -21.10
N TYR A 752 0.36 22.92 -21.74
CA TYR A 752 -0.14 24.26 -22.05
C TYR A 752 -0.26 25.10 -20.77
N SER A 753 -0.71 24.49 -19.67
CA SER A 753 -0.86 25.17 -18.38
C SER A 753 0.44 25.81 -17.91
N ILE A 754 1.58 25.14 -18.03
CA ILE A 754 2.90 25.67 -17.68
C ILE A 754 3.30 26.79 -18.64
N ALA A 755 3.20 26.56 -19.95
CA ALA A 755 3.58 27.56 -20.95
C ALA A 755 2.73 28.84 -20.84
N SER A 756 1.45 28.72 -20.47
CA SER A 756 0.52 29.84 -20.34
C SER A 756 0.87 30.81 -19.21
N VAL A 757 1.66 30.37 -18.22
CA VAL A 757 2.18 31.24 -17.15
C VAL A 757 3.20 32.25 -17.71
N PHE A 758 3.88 31.91 -18.81
CA PHE A 758 4.94 32.71 -19.41
C PHE A 758 4.47 33.27 -20.76
N PRO A 759 3.85 34.47 -20.84
CA PRO A 759 3.25 35.01 -22.06
C PRO A 759 4.28 35.28 -23.17
N LYS A 760 4.64 34.23 -23.93
CA LYS A 760 5.63 34.20 -25.02
C LYS A 760 7.09 34.45 -24.62
N ASN A 761 7.40 34.41 -23.33
CA ASN A 761 8.76 34.56 -22.81
C ASN A 761 9.44 33.20 -22.58
N TYR A 762 9.30 32.31 -23.55
CA TYR A 762 9.90 30.98 -23.51
C TYR A 762 10.40 30.56 -24.88
N ILE A 763 11.32 29.60 -24.87
CA ILE A 763 11.68 28.79 -26.04
C ILE A 763 11.30 27.34 -25.76
N ILE A 764 10.96 26.60 -26.82
CA ILE A 764 10.68 25.17 -26.75
C ILE A 764 11.80 24.43 -27.49
N GLU A 765 12.48 23.53 -26.80
CA GLU A 765 13.46 22.61 -27.39
C GLU A 765 13.23 21.19 -26.90
N GLU A 766 13.97 20.23 -27.44
CA GLU A 766 14.07 18.89 -26.84
C GLU A 766 14.69 18.95 -25.43
N SER A 767 14.32 18.02 -24.56
CA SER A 767 14.86 17.97 -23.20
C SER A 767 16.38 17.72 -23.23
N VAL A 768 17.13 18.72 -22.75
CA VAL A 768 18.58 18.60 -22.51
C VAL A 768 18.87 17.46 -21.54
N VAL A 769 17.99 17.23 -20.56
CA VAL A 769 18.13 16.18 -19.56
C VAL A 769 17.99 14.80 -20.22
N GLN A 770 16.95 14.59 -21.04
CA GLN A 770 16.75 13.37 -21.83
C GLN A 770 18.00 13.05 -22.68
N LYS A 771 18.51 14.04 -23.41
CA LYS A 771 19.69 13.88 -24.26
C LYS A 771 20.96 13.51 -23.49
N VAL A 772 21.12 14.04 -22.28
CA VAL A 772 22.28 13.71 -21.44
C VAL A 772 22.11 12.33 -20.80
N LYS A 773 20.93 12.02 -20.24
CA LYS A 773 20.70 10.75 -19.53
C LYS A 773 20.58 9.54 -20.46
N SER A 774 20.25 9.74 -21.74
CA SER A 774 20.27 8.65 -22.73
C SER A 774 21.67 8.03 -22.86
N ARG A 775 22.72 8.83 -22.70
CA ARG A 775 24.13 8.41 -22.68
C ARG A 775 24.57 8.08 -21.24
N LYS A 776 24.51 6.80 -20.91
CA LYS A 776 24.85 6.27 -19.60
C LYS A 776 26.35 6.45 -19.31
N ASN A 777 26.67 6.91 -18.11
CA ASN A 777 28.06 6.95 -17.64
C ASN A 777 28.56 5.57 -17.21
N LEU A 778 29.84 5.43 -16.85
CA LEU A 778 30.43 4.14 -16.52
C LEU A 778 29.77 3.42 -15.34
N MET A 779 29.30 4.15 -14.33
CA MET A 779 28.59 3.55 -13.18
C MET A 779 27.19 3.08 -13.58
N GLU A 780 26.46 3.90 -14.33
CA GLU A 780 25.15 3.55 -14.86
C GLU A 780 25.24 2.33 -15.80
N LEU A 781 26.24 2.29 -16.70
CA LEU A 781 26.50 1.12 -17.57
C LEU A 781 26.89 -0.12 -16.76
N GLY A 782 27.68 0.04 -15.70
CA GLY A 782 28.01 -1.06 -14.79
C GLY A 782 26.76 -1.65 -14.14
N GLY A 783 25.84 -0.80 -13.69
CA GLY A 783 24.53 -1.19 -13.18
C GLY A 783 23.64 -1.88 -14.23
N MET A 784 23.55 -1.33 -15.44
CA MET A 784 22.80 -1.94 -16.55
C MET A 784 23.33 -3.34 -16.90
N ARG A 785 24.66 -3.53 -16.94
CA ARG A 785 25.27 -4.86 -17.16
C ARG A 785 24.91 -5.82 -16.04
N ALA A 786 25.08 -5.42 -14.78
CA ALA A 786 24.80 -6.27 -13.63
C ALA A 786 23.32 -6.70 -13.55
N SER A 787 22.40 -5.75 -13.75
CA SER A 787 20.95 -6.03 -13.74
C SER A 787 20.53 -6.96 -14.88
N ASN A 788 21.02 -6.73 -16.11
CA ASN A 788 20.69 -7.61 -17.24
C ASN A 788 21.28 -9.02 -17.08
N ILE A 789 22.47 -9.17 -16.46
CA ILE A 789 23.03 -10.47 -16.10
C ILE A 789 22.11 -11.20 -15.11
N ARG A 790 21.69 -10.53 -14.03
CA ARG A 790 20.80 -11.13 -13.01
C ARG A 790 19.43 -11.49 -13.55
N HIS A 791 18.87 -10.66 -14.41
CA HIS A 791 17.63 -10.94 -15.11
C HIS A 791 17.79 -12.15 -16.06
N SER A 792 18.93 -12.25 -16.75
CA SER A 792 19.24 -13.39 -17.61
C SER A 792 19.36 -14.70 -16.83
N VAL A 793 20.01 -14.67 -15.65
CA VAL A 793 20.07 -15.83 -14.72
C VAL A 793 18.66 -16.29 -14.34
N ALA A 794 17.79 -15.36 -13.93
CA ALA A 794 16.42 -15.69 -13.54
C ALA A 794 15.60 -16.31 -14.70
N ILE A 795 15.79 -15.81 -15.93
CA ILE A 795 15.12 -16.40 -17.11
C ILE A 795 15.70 -17.77 -17.45
N VAL A 796 17.03 -17.96 -17.40
CA VAL A 796 17.65 -19.26 -17.64
C VAL A 796 17.19 -20.31 -16.62
N GLU A 797 17.08 -19.95 -15.34
CA GLU A 797 16.53 -20.84 -14.30
C GLU A 797 15.07 -21.18 -14.55
N PHE A 798 14.28 -20.21 -14.99
CA PHE A 798 12.89 -20.43 -15.37
C PHE A 798 12.76 -21.36 -16.58
N LEU A 799 13.60 -21.20 -17.61
CA LEU A 799 13.60 -22.05 -18.80
C LEU A 799 14.04 -23.49 -18.46
N HIS A 800 15.04 -23.65 -17.61
CA HIS A 800 15.38 -24.97 -17.09
C HIS A 800 14.20 -25.58 -16.30
N TRP A 801 13.56 -24.78 -15.43
CA TRP A 801 12.43 -25.24 -14.62
C TRP A 801 11.22 -25.64 -15.46
N ILE A 802 10.86 -24.87 -16.49
CA ILE A 802 9.67 -25.16 -17.32
C ILE A 802 9.84 -26.47 -18.09
N GLU A 803 11.05 -26.79 -18.58
CA GLU A 803 11.34 -28.08 -19.22
C GLU A 803 11.21 -29.26 -18.25
N GLN A 804 11.66 -29.10 -16.99
CA GLN A 804 11.51 -30.13 -15.96
C GLN A 804 10.04 -30.39 -15.62
N GLU A 805 9.24 -29.32 -15.47
CA GLU A 805 7.82 -29.46 -15.17
C GLU A 805 7.04 -30.05 -16.36
N THR A 806 7.41 -29.69 -17.59
CA THR A 806 6.84 -30.29 -18.81
C THR A 806 7.17 -31.78 -18.87
N SER A 807 8.42 -32.16 -18.62
CA SER A 807 8.86 -33.57 -18.59
C SER A 807 8.18 -34.38 -17.48
N ALA A 808 7.82 -33.73 -16.37
CA ALA A 808 7.07 -34.33 -15.27
C ALA A 808 5.55 -34.44 -15.55
N GLY A 809 5.08 -33.96 -16.70
CA GLY A 809 3.66 -33.99 -17.09
C GLY A 809 2.78 -33.06 -16.24
N ARG A 810 3.36 -32.02 -15.61
CA ARG A 810 2.59 -31.03 -14.87
C ARG A 810 2.03 -29.98 -15.83
N VAL A 811 0.93 -29.36 -15.41
CA VAL A 811 0.21 -28.40 -16.23
C VAL A 811 -0.01 -27.13 -15.42
N TYR A 812 0.18 -25.98 -16.05
CA TYR A 812 0.09 -24.66 -15.45
C TYR A 812 -0.79 -23.76 -16.31
N THR A 813 -1.32 -22.71 -15.72
CA THR A 813 -1.94 -21.59 -16.46
C THR A 813 -0.88 -20.57 -16.83
N GLU A 814 -1.14 -19.74 -17.84
CA GLU A 814 -0.21 -18.66 -18.23
C GLU A 814 0.05 -17.70 -17.06
N THR A 815 -0.97 -17.40 -16.25
CA THR A 815 -0.83 -16.58 -15.04
C THR A 815 0.09 -17.23 -14.00
N GLN A 816 0.04 -18.55 -13.82
CA GLN A 816 0.94 -19.25 -12.91
C GLN A 816 2.39 -19.25 -13.42
N LEU A 817 2.60 -19.36 -14.73
CA LEU A 817 3.93 -19.28 -15.34
C LEU A 817 4.51 -17.86 -15.20
N ILE A 818 3.68 -16.83 -15.39
CA ILE A 818 4.04 -15.43 -15.11
C ILE A 818 4.45 -15.28 -13.64
N GLN A 819 3.64 -15.76 -12.69
CA GLN A 819 3.99 -15.72 -11.28
C GLN A 819 5.33 -16.43 -11.01
N LYS A 820 5.58 -17.56 -11.67
CA LYS A 820 6.82 -18.31 -11.48
C LYS A 820 8.05 -17.55 -11.94
N ILE A 821 8.04 -16.92 -13.12
CA ILE A 821 9.18 -16.10 -13.56
C ILE A 821 9.38 -14.87 -12.65
N GLU A 822 8.30 -14.28 -12.11
CA GLU A 822 8.41 -13.23 -11.09
C GLU A 822 9.06 -13.75 -9.79
N GLU A 823 8.74 -14.97 -9.37
CA GLU A 823 9.40 -15.61 -8.21
C GLU A 823 10.91 -15.76 -8.45
N PHE A 824 11.34 -16.24 -9.62
CA PHE A 824 12.76 -16.34 -9.97
C PHE A 824 13.45 -14.97 -9.95
N LYS A 825 12.82 -13.93 -10.50
CA LYS A 825 13.36 -12.55 -10.45
C LYS A 825 13.45 -12.02 -9.02
N SER A 826 12.45 -12.30 -8.19
CA SER A 826 12.38 -11.84 -6.81
C SER A 826 13.42 -12.47 -5.87
N SER A 827 14.10 -13.54 -6.30
CA SER A 827 15.21 -14.11 -5.55
C SER A 827 16.43 -13.18 -5.45
N ASP A 828 16.54 -12.22 -6.38
CA ASP A 828 17.57 -11.17 -6.33
C ASP A 828 17.13 -10.02 -5.41
N MET A 829 17.93 -9.71 -4.39
CA MET A 829 17.66 -8.63 -3.42
C MET A 829 17.68 -7.21 -4.02
N THR A 830 18.19 -7.06 -5.24
CA THR A 830 18.21 -5.79 -5.99
C THR A 830 16.99 -5.63 -6.87
N TYR A 831 16.16 -6.67 -7.04
CA TYR A 831 14.90 -6.59 -7.78
C TYR A 831 13.90 -5.67 -7.06
N ALA A 832 13.38 -4.69 -7.80
CA ALA A 832 12.43 -3.69 -7.34
C ALA A 832 11.03 -3.89 -7.94
N GLY A 833 10.83 -4.92 -8.77
CA GLY A 833 9.57 -5.23 -9.44
C GLY A 833 9.71 -5.24 -10.97
N PRO A 834 8.63 -5.57 -11.69
CA PRO A 834 8.64 -5.64 -13.15
C PRO A 834 8.85 -4.25 -13.78
N SER A 835 9.57 -4.18 -14.92
CA SER A 835 9.73 -2.95 -15.73
C SER A 835 8.71 -2.83 -16.87
N VAL A 836 8.04 -3.95 -17.19
CA VAL A 836 6.87 -4.08 -18.07
C VAL A 836 5.98 -5.18 -17.50
N PRO A 837 4.69 -5.24 -17.86
CA PRO A 837 3.89 -6.43 -17.66
C PRO A 837 4.59 -7.62 -18.29
N THR A 838 4.90 -8.64 -17.48
CA THR A 838 5.43 -9.89 -17.99
C THR A 838 4.34 -10.58 -18.80
N LEU A 839 4.67 -10.95 -20.04
CA LEU A 839 3.77 -11.66 -20.95
C LEU A 839 4.29 -13.08 -21.12
N PHE A 840 3.40 -14.04 -20.89
CA PHE A 840 3.62 -15.43 -21.25
C PHE A 840 2.42 -15.85 -22.08
N SER A 841 2.63 -16.05 -23.38
CA SER A 841 1.57 -16.40 -24.33
C SER A 841 1.86 -17.77 -24.92
N SER A 842 0.98 -18.74 -24.64
CA SER A 842 1.11 -20.12 -25.09
C SER A 842 0.41 -20.38 -26.43
N GLY A 843 1.03 -21.16 -27.31
CA GLY A 843 0.46 -21.55 -28.61
C GLY A 843 -0.10 -20.36 -29.41
N GLU A 844 -1.35 -20.46 -29.86
CA GLU A 844 -2.04 -19.44 -30.66
C GLU A 844 -2.14 -18.08 -29.99
N ASN A 845 -2.14 -18.03 -28.64
CA ASN A 845 -2.17 -16.78 -27.88
C ASN A 845 -0.95 -15.91 -28.17
N SER A 846 0.18 -16.52 -28.57
CA SER A 846 1.39 -15.77 -28.96
C SER A 846 1.18 -14.92 -30.22
N SER A 847 0.17 -15.21 -31.04
CA SER A 847 -0.15 -14.43 -32.25
C SER A 847 -0.72 -13.04 -31.97
N ASP A 848 -1.10 -12.73 -30.72
CA ASP A 848 -1.50 -11.40 -30.27
C ASP A 848 -0.47 -10.87 -29.24
N LEU A 849 0.32 -9.87 -29.63
CA LEU A 849 1.26 -9.17 -28.74
C LEU A 849 0.57 -8.59 -27.48
N LYS A 850 -0.76 -8.42 -27.53
CA LYS A 850 -1.60 -7.85 -26.46
C LYS A 850 -2.48 -8.89 -25.78
N HIS A 851 -2.16 -10.18 -25.95
CA HIS A 851 -2.82 -11.25 -25.22
C HIS A 851 -2.84 -10.95 -23.73
N LYS A 852 -4.02 -11.03 -23.12
CA LYS A 852 -4.21 -10.90 -21.68
C LYS A 852 -4.40 -12.32 -21.13
N PRO A 853 -3.42 -12.84 -20.38
CA PRO A 853 -3.50 -14.19 -19.80
C PRO A 853 -4.74 -14.33 -18.91
N GLU A 854 -5.50 -15.40 -19.11
CA GLU A 854 -6.66 -15.73 -18.27
C GLU A 854 -6.30 -16.80 -17.25
N SER A 855 -6.69 -16.59 -15.99
CA SER A 855 -6.39 -17.52 -14.90
C SER A 855 -7.11 -18.87 -15.02
N SER A 856 -8.14 -18.96 -15.86
CA SER A 856 -8.85 -20.20 -16.19
C SER A 856 -8.22 -21.00 -17.32
N HIS A 857 -7.35 -20.39 -18.13
CA HIS A 857 -6.77 -21.05 -19.29
C HIS A 857 -5.53 -21.85 -18.89
N THR A 858 -5.65 -23.17 -19.00
CA THR A 858 -4.57 -24.11 -18.72
C THR A 858 -3.71 -24.28 -19.97
N VAL A 859 -2.40 -24.10 -19.83
CA VAL A 859 -1.41 -24.26 -20.89
C VAL A 859 -1.20 -25.76 -21.12
N ILE A 860 -1.78 -26.26 -22.21
CA ILE A 860 -1.69 -27.67 -22.59
C ILE A 860 -0.26 -28.02 -23.03
N ASP A 861 0.43 -27.08 -23.67
CA ASP A 861 1.79 -27.24 -24.18
C ASP A 861 2.68 -26.10 -23.67
N MET A 862 3.48 -26.41 -22.65
CA MET A 862 4.42 -25.46 -22.04
C MET A 862 5.73 -25.32 -22.82
N GLN A 863 5.90 -26.05 -23.92
CA GLN A 863 7.03 -25.98 -24.83
C GLN A 863 6.75 -25.13 -26.07
N LYS A 864 5.58 -24.49 -26.17
CA LYS A 864 5.20 -23.55 -27.24
C LYS A 864 4.76 -22.22 -26.65
N PHE A 865 5.68 -21.27 -26.54
CA PHE A 865 5.37 -19.98 -25.93
C PHE A 865 6.24 -18.83 -26.41
N LEU A 866 5.68 -17.63 -26.27
CA LEU A 866 6.39 -16.36 -26.31
C LEU A 866 6.44 -15.79 -24.88
N LEU A 867 7.64 -15.47 -24.41
CA LEU A 867 7.90 -14.85 -23.12
C LEU A 867 8.50 -13.46 -23.34
N GLN A 868 7.82 -12.41 -22.87
CA GLN A 868 8.38 -11.09 -22.66
C GLN A 868 8.48 -10.84 -21.16
N SER A 869 9.68 -10.57 -20.66
CA SER A 869 9.92 -10.30 -19.24
C SER A 869 10.85 -9.11 -19.09
N GLY A 870 10.56 -8.26 -18.12
CA GLY A 870 11.43 -7.15 -17.75
C GLY A 870 11.50 -6.99 -16.23
N GLY A 871 12.56 -6.34 -15.75
CA GLY A 871 12.77 -6.05 -14.34
C GLY A 871 13.34 -4.68 -14.10
N GLN A 872 12.85 -4.03 -13.04
CA GLN A 872 13.51 -2.93 -12.38
C GLN A 872 14.43 -3.50 -11.31
N TYR A 873 15.69 -3.08 -11.35
CA TYR A 873 16.69 -3.38 -10.34
C TYR A 873 17.22 -2.07 -9.79
N LYS A 874 17.70 -2.06 -8.54
CA LYS A 874 18.20 -0.84 -7.87
C LYS A 874 19.19 -0.01 -8.70
N ASN A 875 19.91 -0.64 -9.63
CA ASN A 875 20.87 0.03 -10.49
C ASN A 875 20.71 -0.34 -11.98
N GLY A 876 19.49 -0.61 -12.45
CA GLY A 876 19.26 -0.80 -13.89
C GLY A 876 17.86 -1.30 -14.23
N SER A 877 17.53 -1.21 -15.52
CA SER A 877 16.25 -1.70 -16.05
C SER A 877 16.53 -2.70 -17.16
N THR A 878 15.69 -3.73 -17.26
CA THR A 878 15.88 -4.83 -18.21
C THR A 878 14.60 -5.10 -19.00
N LEU A 879 14.77 -5.64 -20.20
CA LEU A 879 13.71 -6.18 -21.05
C LEU A 879 14.34 -7.29 -21.91
N ALA A 880 13.64 -8.43 -22.01
CA ALA A 880 14.05 -9.53 -22.85
C ALA A 880 12.82 -10.28 -23.36
N THR A 881 12.89 -10.70 -24.62
CA THR A 881 11.83 -11.49 -25.26
C THR A 881 12.41 -12.73 -25.92
N ARG A 882 11.78 -13.88 -25.70
CA ARG A 882 12.15 -15.16 -26.31
C ARG A 882 10.92 -15.93 -26.76
N THR A 883 11.08 -16.67 -27.84
CA THR A 883 10.07 -17.60 -28.37
C THR A 883 10.65 -19.00 -28.40
N PHE A 884 9.88 -19.99 -27.91
CA PHE A 884 10.25 -21.41 -27.84
C PHE A 884 9.18 -22.29 -28.48
N TRP A 885 9.59 -23.38 -29.15
CA TRP A 885 8.72 -24.38 -29.79
C TRP A 885 9.44 -25.73 -29.99
N GLU A 886 9.19 -26.76 -29.18
CA GLU A 886 10.05 -27.97 -29.15
C GLU A 886 9.51 -29.23 -29.86
N LEU A 887 8.19 -29.49 -29.88
CA LEU A 887 7.67 -30.84 -30.18
C LEU A 887 7.28 -31.12 -31.64
N ASP A 888 6.96 -30.11 -32.44
CA ASP A 888 6.34 -30.28 -33.78
C ASP A 888 6.39 -29.00 -34.64
N ALA A 889 7.41 -28.15 -34.46
CA ALA A 889 7.52 -26.88 -35.19
C ALA A 889 7.43 -27.11 -36.71
N THR A 890 6.50 -26.41 -37.37
CA THR A 890 6.31 -26.52 -38.82
C THR A 890 7.52 -25.94 -39.57
N GLU A 891 7.78 -26.41 -40.79
CA GLU A 891 8.83 -25.81 -41.64
C GLU A 891 8.60 -24.31 -41.86
N GLU A 892 7.33 -23.89 -41.94
CA GLU A 892 6.95 -22.49 -42.03
C GLU A 892 7.35 -21.71 -40.75
N PHE A 893 7.03 -22.24 -39.56
CA PHE A 893 7.42 -21.61 -38.29
C PHE A 893 8.94 -21.50 -38.18
N ILE A 894 9.68 -22.56 -38.51
CA ILE A 894 11.15 -22.58 -38.48
C ILE A 894 11.72 -21.53 -39.46
N CYS A 895 11.16 -21.43 -40.67
CA CYS A 895 11.53 -20.41 -41.64
C CYS A 895 11.31 -19.00 -41.08
N ASN A 896 10.11 -18.74 -40.54
CA ASN A 896 9.74 -17.44 -39.99
C ASN A 896 10.58 -17.07 -38.75
N TYR A 897 10.82 -18.03 -37.85
CA TYR A 897 11.68 -17.84 -36.68
C TYR A 897 13.10 -17.50 -37.08
N THR A 898 13.65 -18.26 -38.04
CA THR A 898 14.99 -18.02 -38.55
C THR A 898 15.09 -16.65 -39.22
N SER A 899 14.06 -16.20 -39.95
CA SER A 899 14.02 -14.86 -40.54
C SER A 899 13.97 -13.75 -39.49
N VAL A 900 13.18 -13.89 -38.42
CA VAL A 900 13.18 -12.94 -37.29
C VAL A 900 14.55 -12.91 -36.61
N LEU A 901 15.17 -14.07 -36.39
CA LEU A 901 16.52 -14.14 -35.84
C LEU A 901 17.56 -13.48 -36.75
N LYS A 902 17.46 -13.63 -38.08
CA LYS A 902 18.33 -12.94 -39.03
C LYS A 902 18.19 -11.42 -38.92
N CYS A 903 16.97 -10.90 -38.88
CA CYS A 903 16.72 -9.48 -38.64
C CYS A 903 17.41 -9.00 -37.35
N HIS A 904 17.28 -9.77 -36.26
CA HIS A 904 17.93 -9.47 -34.98
C HIS A 904 19.45 -9.43 -35.10
N VAL A 905 20.04 -10.47 -35.68
CA VAL A 905 21.50 -10.59 -35.86
C VAL A 905 22.04 -9.50 -36.78
N GLN A 906 21.33 -9.13 -37.85
CA GLN A 906 21.74 -8.10 -38.80
C GLN A 906 21.90 -6.74 -38.12
N VAL A 907 20.97 -6.35 -37.25
CA VAL A 907 21.10 -5.12 -36.45
C VAL A 907 22.20 -5.30 -35.40
N ALA A 908 22.18 -6.38 -34.64
CA ALA A 908 23.09 -6.59 -33.51
C ALA A 908 24.56 -6.77 -33.91
N SER A 909 24.83 -7.20 -35.15
CA SER A 909 26.18 -7.35 -35.71
C SER A 909 26.62 -6.13 -36.53
N SER A 910 25.74 -5.16 -36.74
CA SER A 910 26.02 -3.97 -37.54
C SER A 910 27.08 -3.07 -36.91
N ARG A 911 27.84 -2.42 -37.78
CA ARG A 911 28.79 -1.36 -37.43
C ARG A 911 28.43 -0.12 -38.24
N PHE A 912 28.27 1.00 -37.56
CA PHE A 912 27.76 2.22 -38.18
C PHE A 912 28.50 3.47 -37.69
N PRO A 913 28.57 4.55 -38.48
CA PRO A 913 29.30 5.75 -38.09
C PRO A 913 28.74 6.37 -36.81
N ASN A 914 29.64 6.65 -35.86
CA ASN A 914 29.36 7.40 -34.66
C ASN A 914 28.91 8.82 -35.02
N GLN A 915 27.91 9.34 -34.32
CA GLN A 915 27.41 10.71 -34.49
C GLN A 915 26.71 11.05 -35.83
N LEU A 916 26.57 10.10 -36.76
CA LEU A 916 25.88 10.33 -38.06
C LEU A 916 24.68 9.40 -38.30
N THR A 917 24.52 8.37 -37.46
CA THR A 917 23.49 7.34 -37.64
C THR A 917 22.32 7.62 -36.73
N GLN A 918 21.18 7.93 -37.32
CA GLN A 918 19.89 8.03 -36.63
C GLN A 918 19.27 6.64 -36.51
N GLY A 919 18.55 6.37 -35.41
CA GLY A 919 18.02 5.04 -35.11
C GLY A 919 17.18 4.42 -36.22
N TYR A 920 16.29 5.18 -36.85
CA TYR A 920 15.42 4.68 -37.93
C TYR A 920 16.20 4.17 -39.15
N ARG A 921 17.46 4.58 -39.35
CA ARG A 921 18.28 4.06 -40.46
C ARG A 921 18.65 2.59 -40.27
N LEU A 922 18.58 2.08 -39.04
CA LEU A 922 18.81 0.68 -38.71
C LEU A 922 17.54 -0.17 -38.82
N ASP A 923 16.35 0.45 -38.92
CA ASP A 923 15.06 -0.27 -39.02
C ASP A 923 14.99 -1.19 -40.25
N VAL A 924 15.55 -0.75 -41.39
CA VAL A 924 15.64 -1.59 -42.60
C VAL A 924 16.36 -2.91 -42.32
N LEU A 925 17.42 -2.91 -41.51
CA LEU A 925 18.15 -4.14 -41.14
C LEU A 925 17.30 -5.04 -40.22
N ALA A 926 16.42 -4.45 -39.41
CA ALA A 926 15.50 -5.19 -38.54
C ALA A 926 14.32 -5.82 -39.31
N ARG A 927 14.13 -5.48 -40.59
CA ARG A 927 13.01 -5.96 -41.42
C ARG A 927 13.43 -6.72 -42.67
N GLN A 928 14.65 -6.50 -43.16
CA GLN A 928 15.09 -6.97 -44.48
C GLN A 928 14.89 -8.48 -44.70
N ALA A 929 15.21 -9.32 -43.72
CA ALA A 929 15.05 -10.77 -43.88
C ALA A 929 13.57 -11.20 -43.98
N LEU A 930 12.66 -10.52 -43.28
CA LEU A 930 11.21 -10.77 -43.39
C LEU A 930 10.66 -10.23 -44.71
N TRP A 931 11.06 -9.03 -45.13
CA TRP A 931 10.63 -8.46 -46.41
C TRP A 931 11.02 -9.33 -47.61
N ASN A 932 12.20 -9.97 -47.57
CA ASN A 932 12.64 -10.90 -48.61
C ASN A 932 11.70 -12.10 -48.81
N ILE A 933 10.89 -12.45 -47.80
CA ILE A 933 9.89 -13.50 -47.86
C ILE A 933 8.45 -12.95 -47.84
N GLY A 934 8.28 -11.63 -48.02
CA GLY A 934 6.98 -10.98 -48.10
C GLY A 934 6.25 -10.82 -46.76
N LEU A 935 6.99 -10.84 -45.64
CA LEU A 935 6.44 -10.67 -44.28
C LEU A 935 6.90 -9.36 -43.65
N ASP A 936 6.17 -8.86 -42.65
CA ASP A 936 6.51 -7.67 -41.87
C ASP A 936 5.85 -7.70 -40.47
N TYR A 937 6.14 -6.71 -39.62
CA TYR A 937 5.55 -6.51 -38.30
C TYR A 937 5.21 -5.03 -38.01
N ASP A 938 4.21 -4.77 -37.17
CA ASP A 938 3.60 -3.45 -36.95
C ASP A 938 4.07 -2.73 -35.67
N HIS A 939 5.31 -2.99 -35.23
CA HIS A 939 5.94 -2.32 -34.09
C HIS A 939 7.36 -1.82 -34.38
N ASP A 940 7.88 -0.94 -33.52
CA ASP A 940 9.24 -0.42 -33.62
C ASP A 940 10.28 -1.53 -33.38
N PRO A 941 11.41 -1.55 -34.12
CA PRO A 941 12.42 -2.59 -33.99
C PRO A 941 13.18 -2.55 -32.67
N GLY A 942 13.02 -1.49 -31.87
CA GLY A 942 13.68 -1.30 -30.58
C GLY A 942 13.56 0.11 -30.03
N HIS A 943 13.91 0.29 -28.77
CA HIS A 943 13.86 1.58 -28.07
C HIS A 943 14.99 1.74 -27.04
N SER A 944 15.27 2.98 -26.61
CA SER A 944 16.24 3.25 -25.54
C SER A 944 15.71 2.81 -24.17
N VAL A 945 16.61 2.41 -23.27
CA VAL A 945 16.29 1.90 -21.92
C VAL A 945 16.92 2.78 -20.84
N GLY A 946 16.10 3.23 -19.90
CA GLY A 946 16.52 4.05 -18.77
C GLY A 946 17.27 3.27 -17.68
N HIS A 947 18.06 3.99 -16.89
CA HIS A 947 18.83 3.39 -15.78
C HIS A 947 18.03 3.47 -14.47
N TYR A 948 17.37 2.35 -14.12
CA TYR A 948 16.39 2.26 -13.04
C TYR A 948 15.33 3.37 -13.21
N LEU A 949 14.78 3.50 -14.42
CA LEU A 949 13.82 4.52 -14.85
C LEU A 949 12.81 3.86 -15.81
N LYS A 950 12.21 4.61 -16.73
CA LYS A 950 11.34 4.05 -17.78
C LYS A 950 12.13 3.06 -18.65
N VAL A 951 11.51 1.92 -18.97
CA VAL A 951 12.09 0.95 -19.91
C VAL A 951 12.08 1.47 -21.35
N ARG A 952 11.10 2.32 -21.68
CA ARG A 952 11.02 3.11 -22.92
C ARG A 952 11.44 4.54 -22.60
N GLU A 953 12.71 4.84 -22.86
CA GLU A 953 13.33 6.14 -22.61
C GLU A 953 13.47 6.91 -23.94
N MET A 954 12.34 7.41 -24.47
CA MET A 954 12.31 8.18 -25.71
C MET A 954 12.05 9.67 -25.46
N PRO A 955 12.71 10.59 -26.20
CA PRO A 955 12.40 12.01 -26.12
C PRO A 955 11.10 12.34 -26.88
N GLY A 956 10.09 12.84 -26.15
CA GLY A 956 8.88 13.45 -26.72
C GLY A 956 7.76 12.47 -27.15
N ASN A 957 6.64 13.03 -27.61
CA ASN A 957 5.55 12.27 -28.22
C ASN A 957 6.03 11.63 -29.54
N GLU A 958 5.87 10.32 -29.65
CA GLU A 958 6.35 9.45 -30.74
C GLU A 958 5.76 9.77 -32.15
N THR A 959 4.95 10.82 -32.30
CA THR A 959 4.34 11.25 -33.59
C THR A 959 5.33 11.89 -34.55
N SER A 960 6.62 11.79 -34.28
CA SER A 960 7.65 12.07 -35.25
C SER A 960 8.74 11.05 -35.03
N ALA A 961 9.22 10.45 -36.11
CA ALA A 961 10.51 9.80 -36.15
C ALA A 961 11.58 10.79 -35.64
N VAL A 962 11.77 10.88 -34.32
CA VAL A 962 12.77 11.73 -33.68
C VAL A 962 14.11 11.04 -33.92
N ASN A 963 14.65 11.27 -35.12
CA ASN A 963 15.95 11.79 -35.53
C ASN A 963 17.14 11.80 -34.54
N ASP A 964 17.07 11.08 -33.42
CA ASP A 964 18.13 11.10 -32.44
C ASP A 964 19.27 10.19 -32.89
N VAL A 965 20.47 10.76 -32.79
CA VAL A 965 21.70 10.15 -33.27
C VAL A 965 22.18 9.14 -32.24
N ILE A 966 22.35 7.90 -32.67
CA ILE A 966 22.92 6.85 -31.82
C ILE A 966 24.36 7.23 -31.48
N SER A 967 24.66 7.21 -30.18
CA SER A 967 25.93 7.63 -29.59
C SER A 967 26.43 6.58 -28.62
N ALA A 968 27.74 6.46 -28.46
CA ALA A 968 28.32 5.56 -27.47
C ALA A 968 27.77 5.79 -26.04
N GLY A 969 27.63 4.70 -25.29
CA GLY A 969 27.10 4.70 -23.93
C GLY A 969 25.57 4.68 -23.83
N GLN A 970 24.84 4.56 -24.93
CA GLN A 970 23.40 4.30 -24.89
C GLN A 970 23.11 2.82 -24.61
N VAL A 971 21.92 2.55 -24.08
CA VAL A 971 21.36 1.20 -23.96
C VAL A 971 20.06 1.16 -24.76
N ILE A 972 19.99 0.25 -25.73
CA ILE A 972 18.92 0.18 -26.74
C ILE A 972 18.48 -1.28 -26.87
N THR A 973 17.19 -1.53 -27.03
CA THR A 973 16.68 -2.87 -27.35
C THR A 973 16.73 -3.15 -28.85
N ILE A 974 16.87 -4.41 -29.23
CA ILE A 974 16.65 -4.90 -30.60
C ILE A 974 15.64 -6.03 -30.47
N GLU A 975 14.44 -5.84 -31.02
CA GLU A 975 13.24 -6.65 -30.74
C GLU A 975 12.35 -6.93 -31.98
N PRO A 976 12.92 -7.36 -33.12
CA PRO A 976 12.11 -7.73 -34.29
C PRO A 976 11.16 -8.88 -33.95
N GLY A 977 10.03 -8.93 -34.66
CA GLY A 977 9.02 -9.97 -34.47
C GLY A 977 8.23 -10.27 -35.73
N PHE A 978 7.35 -11.25 -35.63
CA PHE A 978 6.37 -11.60 -36.65
C PHE A 978 5.18 -12.30 -35.98
N PHE A 979 3.96 -11.89 -36.30
CA PHE A 979 2.75 -12.39 -35.66
C PHE A 979 1.77 -12.92 -36.71
N LYS A 980 1.67 -14.25 -36.81
CA LYS A 980 0.73 -14.94 -37.70
C LYS A 980 -0.59 -15.16 -36.96
N ARG A 981 -1.57 -14.30 -37.26
CA ARG A 981 -2.85 -14.22 -36.56
C ARG A 981 -3.54 -15.58 -36.42
N GLY A 982 -3.88 -15.94 -35.18
CA GLY A 982 -4.61 -17.17 -34.87
C GLY A 982 -3.76 -18.43 -34.92
N GLU A 983 -2.45 -18.31 -35.16
CA GLU A 983 -1.54 -19.46 -35.24
C GLU A 983 -0.38 -19.33 -34.24
N TYR A 984 0.46 -18.29 -34.39
CA TYR A 984 1.60 -18.07 -33.50
C TYR A 984 2.20 -16.67 -33.63
N GLY A 985 3.01 -16.28 -32.66
CA GLY A 985 3.87 -15.11 -32.72
C GLY A 985 5.31 -15.45 -32.36
N ILE A 986 6.22 -14.72 -32.99
CA ILE A 986 7.66 -14.83 -32.80
C ILE A 986 8.17 -13.44 -32.46
N GLN A 987 8.92 -13.33 -31.38
CA GLN A 987 9.70 -12.14 -31.09
C GLN A 987 11.00 -12.52 -30.38
N ILE A 988 12.07 -11.83 -30.76
CA ILE A 988 13.41 -12.02 -30.19
C ILE A 988 13.91 -10.66 -29.75
N GLY A 989 14.08 -10.47 -28.44
CA GLY A 989 14.38 -9.18 -27.83
C GLY A 989 15.58 -9.21 -26.89
N ASN A 990 16.55 -8.33 -27.10
CA ASN A 990 17.71 -8.13 -26.22
C ASN A 990 17.98 -6.64 -25.99
N CYS A 991 18.44 -6.29 -24.79
CA CYS A 991 19.12 -5.03 -24.50
C CYS A 991 20.58 -5.09 -25.00
N TYR A 992 21.03 -4.02 -25.64
CA TYR A 992 22.39 -3.80 -26.12
C TYR A 992 22.94 -2.48 -25.61
N GLU A 993 24.23 -2.45 -25.30
CA GLU A 993 24.95 -1.19 -25.13
C GLU A 993 25.70 -0.83 -26.42
N THR A 994 25.66 0.45 -26.79
CA THR A 994 26.42 0.97 -27.94
C THR A 994 27.82 1.36 -27.50
N ARG A 995 28.86 0.85 -28.16
CA ARG A 995 30.26 1.12 -27.84
C ARG A 995 31.04 1.56 -29.07
N THR A 996 32.09 2.34 -28.88
CA THR A 996 33.10 2.58 -29.93
C THR A 996 34.04 1.38 -30.02
N ASP A 997 34.39 0.95 -31.23
CA ASP A 997 35.41 -0.10 -31.44
C ASP A 997 36.79 0.43 -30.99
N PRO A 998 37.41 -0.15 -29.95
CA PRO A 998 38.73 0.30 -29.47
C PRO A 998 39.89 -0.15 -30.35
N SER A 999 39.67 -1.10 -31.28
CA SER A 999 40.70 -1.68 -32.15
C SER A 999 40.86 -0.98 -33.51
N ARG A 1000 39.97 -0.03 -33.81
CA ARG A 1000 39.93 0.73 -35.07
C ARG A 1000 39.76 2.22 -34.77
N GLU A 1001 39.86 3.09 -35.76
CA GLU A 1001 39.57 4.52 -35.58
C GLU A 1001 38.21 4.69 -34.86
N THR A 1002 38.14 5.62 -33.89
CA THR A 1002 37.01 5.83 -32.96
C THR A 1002 35.73 6.37 -33.62
N THR A 1003 35.61 6.17 -34.93
CA THR A 1003 34.60 6.74 -35.83
C THR A 1003 33.37 5.85 -36.00
N PHE A 1004 33.39 4.58 -35.56
CA PHE A 1004 32.27 3.65 -35.67
C PHE A 1004 31.78 3.13 -34.32
N LEU A 1005 30.48 2.85 -34.24
CA LEU A 1005 29.80 2.21 -33.14
C LEU A 1005 29.48 0.75 -33.47
N GLU A 1006 29.40 -0.06 -32.43
CA GLU A 1006 28.92 -1.44 -32.44
C GLU A 1006 28.00 -1.72 -31.24
N PHE A 1007 27.18 -2.76 -31.35
CA PHE A 1007 26.33 -3.22 -30.26
C PHE A 1007 27.00 -4.35 -29.46
N THR A 1008 26.98 -4.23 -28.14
CA THR A 1008 27.39 -5.30 -27.22
C THR A 1008 26.17 -5.78 -26.44
N PRO A 1009 25.80 -7.08 -26.47
CA PRO A 1009 24.62 -7.55 -25.76
C PRO A 1009 24.78 -7.43 -24.25
N LEU A 1010 23.73 -6.91 -23.59
CA LEU A 1010 23.55 -6.95 -22.14
C LEU A 1010 22.71 -8.15 -21.73
N THR A 1011 21.68 -8.48 -22.51
CA THR A 1011 20.85 -9.67 -22.31
C THR A 1011 21.59 -10.92 -22.76
N LEU A 1012 21.72 -11.90 -21.86
CA LEU A 1012 22.47 -13.13 -22.07
C LEU A 1012 21.59 -14.37 -21.84
N ILE A 1013 20.65 -14.61 -22.77
CA ILE A 1013 19.72 -15.74 -22.72
C ILE A 1013 19.87 -16.49 -24.05
N PRO A 1014 20.02 -17.83 -24.06
CA PRO A 1014 20.21 -18.58 -25.29
C PRO A 1014 19.04 -18.39 -26.27
N PHE A 1015 19.31 -18.67 -27.54
CA PHE A 1015 18.29 -18.80 -28.58
C PHE A 1015 18.07 -20.30 -28.78
N GLN A 1016 16.83 -20.75 -28.89
CA GLN A 1016 16.56 -22.19 -29.05
C GLN A 1016 17.05 -22.65 -30.42
N THR A 1017 18.05 -23.53 -30.42
CA THR A 1017 18.74 -23.95 -31.65
C THR A 1017 17.96 -24.95 -32.48
N SER A 1018 17.06 -25.72 -31.85
CA SER A 1018 16.22 -26.72 -32.53
C SER A 1018 15.23 -26.13 -33.54
N ILE A 1019 14.89 -24.85 -33.42
CA ILE A 1019 13.97 -24.12 -34.31
C ILE A 1019 14.69 -23.16 -35.28
N ILE A 1020 16.00 -23.32 -35.42
CA ILE A 1020 16.83 -22.55 -36.36
C ILE A 1020 17.14 -23.40 -37.60
N SER A 1021 16.77 -22.92 -38.77
CA SER A 1021 17.24 -23.52 -40.03
C SER A 1021 18.62 -23.00 -40.37
N LYS A 1022 19.65 -23.80 -40.09
CA LYS A 1022 21.06 -23.47 -40.41
C LYS A 1022 21.27 -23.11 -41.88
N ASN A 1023 20.50 -23.71 -42.79
CA ASN A 1023 20.61 -23.48 -44.23
C ASN A 1023 20.15 -22.06 -44.66
N LEU A 1024 19.37 -21.37 -43.84
CA LEU A 1024 18.94 -20.00 -44.09
C LEU A 1024 19.93 -18.96 -43.52
N LEU A 1025 20.90 -19.39 -42.73
CA LEU A 1025 21.90 -18.53 -42.10
C LEU A 1025 23.18 -18.44 -42.93
N THR A 1026 23.77 -17.26 -42.97
CA THR A 1026 25.12 -17.03 -43.48
C THR A 1026 26.17 -17.53 -42.49
N PRO A 1027 27.40 -17.85 -42.94
CA PRO A 1027 28.49 -18.22 -42.06
C PRO A 1027 28.76 -17.18 -40.95
N GLU A 1028 28.63 -15.89 -41.27
CA GLU A 1028 28.81 -14.78 -40.33
C GLU A 1028 27.73 -14.75 -39.25
N GLU A 1029 26.46 -14.98 -39.63
CA GLU A 1029 25.34 -15.06 -38.68
C GLU A 1029 25.50 -16.27 -37.75
N ILE A 1030 25.88 -17.44 -38.29
CA ILE A 1030 26.19 -18.65 -37.49
C ILE A 1030 27.31 -18.35 -36.49
N LEU A 1031 28.39 -17.72 -36.95
CA LEU A 1031 29.51 -17.37 -36.08
C LEU A 1031 29.10 -16.38 -34.99
N TRP A 1032 28.24 -15.41 -35.30
CA TRP A 1032 27.72 -14.46 -34.32
C TRP A 1032 26.88 -15.16 -33.26
N ILE A 1033 25.97 -16.06 -33.65
CA ILE A 1033 25.13 -16.85 -32.73
C ILE A 1033 26.01 -17.72 -31.82
N ASN A 1034 26.98 -18.44 -32.38
CA ASN A 1034 27.89 -19.30 -31.61
C ASN A 1034 28.75 -18.48 -30.62
N LYS A 1035 29.22 -17.29 -31.01
CA LYS A 1035 29.94 -16.39 -30.10
C LYS A 1035 29.04 -15.85 -28.99
N TYR A 1036 27.78 -15.54 -29.32
CA TYR A 1036 26.79 -15.12 -28.35
C TYR A 1036 26.51 -16.24 -27.33
N HIS A 1037 26.19 -17.45 -27.77
CA HIS A 1037 25.96 -18.61 -26.90
C HIS A 1037 27.18 -18.96 -26.05
N TYR A 1038 28.40 -18.89 -26.60
CA TYR A 1038 29.62 -19.06 -25.82
C TYR A 1038 29.71 -18.04 -24.67
N ARG A 1039 29.41 -16.76 -24.95
CA ARG A 1039 29.41 -15.71 -23.92
C ARG A 1039 28.31 -15.93 -22.89
N VAL A 1040 27.11 -16.32 -23.32
CA VAL A 1040 26.00 -16.68 -22.43
C VAL A 1040 26.44 -17.77 -21.44
N PHE A 1041 26.98 -18.88 -21.95
CA PHE A 1041 27.46 -19.97 -21.11
C PHE A 1041 28.62 -19.55 -20.20
N ALA A 1042 29.57 -18.77 -20.71
CA ALA A 1042 30.72 -18.33 -19.92
C ALA A 1042 30.31 -17.44 -18.73
N GLU A 1043 29.44 -16.45 -18.95
CA GLU A 1043 29.04 -15.49 -17.91
C GLU A 1043 27.94 -16.06 -17.01
N ILE A 1044 26.82 -16.51 -17.59
CA ILE A 1044 25.67 -17.03 -16.82
C ILE A 1044 26.01 -18.38 -16.21
N GLY A 1045 26.69 -19.26 -16.95
CA GLY A 1045 27.13 -20.54 -16.43
C GLY A 1045 28.11 -20.40 -15.27
N SER A 1046 29.01 -19.40 -15.27
CA SER A 1046 29.86 -19.18 -14.09
C SER A 1046 29.01 -18.87 -12.85
N ILE A 1047 28.00 -18.00 -12.97
CA ILE A 1047 27.13 -17.63 -11.85
C ILE A 1047 26.33 -18.83 -11.35
N LEU A 1048 25.72 -19.61 -12.25
CA LEU A 1048 24.96 -20.80 -11.87
C LEU A 1048 25.84 -21.83 -11.14
N ARG A 1049 27.09 -22.01 -11.59
CA ARG A 1049 28.05 -22.89 -10.92
C ARG A 1049 28.42 -22.36 -9.54
N ASP A 1050 28.70 -21.06 -9.42
CA ASP A 1050 29.09 -20.43 -8.16
C ASP A 1050 27.94 -20.42 -7.14
N GLU A 1051 26.69 -20.35 -7.60
CA GLU A 1051 25.46 -20.50 -6.81
C GLU A 1051 25.04 -21.97 -6.56
N ASN A 1052 25.87 -22.94 -6.98
CA ASN A 1052 25.64 -24.39 -6.85
C ASN A 1052 24.35 -24.90 -7.53
N LYS A 1053 23.92 -24.26 -8.62
CA LYS A 1053 22.77 -24.64 -9.44
C LYS A 1053 23.22 -25.49 -10.63
N LEU A 1054 23.79 -26.66 -10.32
CA LEU A 1054 24.48 -27.51 -11.30
C LEU A 1054 23.56 -28.09 -12.40
N ASP A 1055 22.27 -28.30 -12.11
CA ASP A 1055 21.32 -28.83 -13.11
C ASP A 1055 20.96 -27.77 -14.15
N ALA A 1056 20.66 -26.54 -13.73
CA ALA A 1056 20.49 -25.40 -14.62
C ALA A 1056 21.77 -25.07 -15.41
N TRP A 1057 22.94 -25.28 -14.80
CA TRP A 1057 24.23 -25.12 -15.47
C TRP A 1057 24.43 -26.11 -16.62
N LYS A 1058 24.10 -27.40 -16.40
CA LYS A 1058 24.17 -28.44 -17.44
C LYS A 1058 23.17 -28.16 -18.55
N TRP A 1059 21.95 -27.79 -18.19
CA TRP A 1059 20.93 -27.37 -19.15
C TRP A 1059 21.44 -26.22 -20.03
N LEU A 1060 22.05 -25.20 -19.42
CA LEU A 1060 22.59 -24.06 -20.16
C LEU A 1060 23.74 -24.45 -21.11
N GLN A 1061 24.56 -25.43 -20.71
CA GLN A 1061 25.63 -25.99 -21.55
C GLN A 1061 25.06 -26.55 -22.85
N ASP A 1062 24.00 -27.36 -22.74
CA ASP A 1062 23.34 -27.99 -23.89
C ASP A 1062 22.62 -26.95 -24.75
N ALA A 1063 21.92 -25.98 -24.13
CA ALA A 1063 21.24 -24.89 -24.82
C ALA A 1063 22.19 -23.93 -25.55
N CYS A 1064 23.48 -23.90 -25.19
CA CYS A 1064 24.52 -23.06 -25.80
C CYS A 1064 25.47 -23.82 -26.72
N LEU A 1065 25.14 -25.06 -27.11
CA LEU A 1065 25.93 -25.80 -28.10
C LEU A 1065 25.94 -25.06 -29.45
N PRO A 1066 27.08 -25.08 -30.17
CA PRO A 1066 27.19 -24.40 -31.45
C PRO A 1066 26.30 -25.06 -32.51
N ILE A 1067 25.71 -24.24 -33.38
CA ILE A 1067 24.81 -24.69 -34.47
C ILE A 1067 25.52 -25.08 -35.75
#